data_AF-A0A323UIA1-F1
#
_entry.id   AF-A0A323UIA1-F1
#
_cell.length_a   1.000
_cell.length_b   1.000
_cell.length_c   1.000
_cell.angle_alpha   90.00
_cell.angle_beta   90.00
_cell.angle_gamma   90.00
#
_symmetry.space_group_name_H-M   'P 1'
#
loop_
_entity.id
_entity.type
_entity.pdbx_description
1 polymer ?
#
loop_
_entity_poly.entity_id
_entity_poly.type
_entity_poly.pdbx_seq_one_letter_code
_entity_poly.pdbx_strand_id
1 'polypeptide(L)'
;MRIEWLALERYGIFTDRVLSFAPQASLHVVLGANEAGKTSALTAIGDLLFGFGARTDYDFKHDSKLLRIGGSFRHSDGRLVAARRRKGNKNTLLDDDDRALPDDHFAALLGDVSRVTFDREFGMTAQALRDGGSKLLSAGGDLAETLAASSAGMAELSRIKDRLQQQADDLFTPRKSGSKPFYLAADRRDAADKELRDAIVTREALRQLQAAVQDAEAELERLKIEHAACGGKLARWQRTQRVRSQLARLDRIETELVALADLPAVTGQVLAEWRAALDGKTALEAEIAALDAAAAADAAELATIDVDEALLAEAGTIEALRERLGAVRKAATDLPRRRHDRAVAEAALDDCARRLGLPSHIELLASLPTEPALADARDRIEKMRRTTQELAEIEARHARAKREFDGAAATGDDPHLVDLEPLRQRFEALGDIPAQEDRLRRDRAALAVECEAIGSALAALDPAPGPLDRVRALPVPDRAVITKFASAFELSETELKRLDAEIAKYDAAITASEKELAKLSSAGAVPTKADLVAARQTRDERLGALYDGLDGDRGERRLRFDDVAEASRTIDAITDSLLTDTERAALHEDVQRRLAETRSERERVIEKRAGLQQGLADITERWTKAWAASELRPSGAAEMLRWRDRLDEIIARLAKCDQQRAGIAAQEMALGDGKAAIIRFLDSVGRQPDATAPAGVLYREAKGRYDQLVAAWSDAKARAATRDRIARDLAEAETARADCEHLLAELRQHWPQTMTAIGLAADASPAQAEAALTVWSSVGVPRASYEREGRSVDTITSDLQEFDRDVADLVGRVAPDLTSLAAQDAVSRVGERLVEARRVSEACRRLHDNAAKCAIGRSALVAKLAATTETLQRAGEALDAEIAAVPALLSRLGIRLQLQTEQTELRRHLLEIADGHDETALRQEREGIDFDRLQADIASATEQQAQLLKDIAEASATLHQRQREWEALTKGRDAAGAAVRRRDAAAELLGIAEDWLLRAASALLARRVVELHRAKVQDPMVARAGELFALATADAFAGLGIDYGDQDEPTLVARRASGERVPLSGLSEGTRDQLFLALRLALLERRASEPLPFIGDDLLASFDDRRTLATLRLLAEAGRQRQMILFTHHRHVAELAQSLPEHQVDLVEL
;
A
#
# COMPACT_ATOMS: atom_id res chain seq x y z
N MET A 1 -15.61 -17.99 -77.03
CA MET A 1 -16.08 -19.37 -77.20
C MET A 1 -17.59 -19.34 -77.29
N ARG A 2 -18.19 -20.08 -78.24
CA ARG A 2 -19.65 -20.23 -78.39
C ARG A 2 -20.01 -21.71 -78.51
N ILE A 3 -21.04 -22.16 -77.80
CA ILE A 3 -21.64 -23.48 -77.93
C ILE A 3 -22.49 -23.49 -79.19
N GLU A 4 -22.21 -24.39 -80.13
CA GLU A 4 -23.03 -24.58 -81.33
C GLU A 4 -24.15 -25.57 -81.11
N TRP A 5 -23.82 -26.68 -80.45
CA TRP A 5 -24.81 -27.65 -80.02
C TRP A 5 -24.35 -28.36 -78.75
N LEU A 6 -25.33 -28.80 -77.95
CA LEU A 6 -25.18 -29.58 -76.74
C LEU A 6 -26.05 -30.82 -76.85
N ALA A 7 -25.43 -32.00 -76.85
CA ALA A 7 -26.09 -33.29 -76.89
C ALA A 7 -26.16 -33.91 -75.49
N LEU A 8 -27.36 -33.98 -74.93
CA LEU A 8 -27.68 -34.63 -73.66
C LEU A 8 -28.14 -36.07 -73.96
N GLU A 9 -27.19 -36.94 -74.29
CA GLU A 9 -27.47 -38.33 -74.72
C GLU A 9 -28.13 -39.15 -73.60
N ARG A 10 -27.50 -39.20 -72.43
CA ARG A 10 -28.06 -39.88 -71.23
C ARG A 10 -27.61 -39.09 -70.02
N TYR A 11 -28.39 -38.09 -69.60
CA TYR A 11 -28.01 -37.21 -68.50
C TYR A 11 -29.23 -36.62 -67.80
N GLY A 12 -29.36 -36.82 -66.49
CA GLY A 12 -30.50 -36.37 -65.70
C GLY A 12 -31.82 -36.90 -66.25
N ILE A 13 -32.77 -36.01 -66.54
CA ILE A 13 -34.06 -36.38 -67.17
C ILE A 13 -33.95 -36.66 -68.68
N PHE A 14 -32.85 -36.26 -69.33
CA PHE A 14 -32.74 -36.25 -70.79
C PHE A 14 -32.26 -37.58 -71.36
N THR A 15 -32.88 -37.98 -72.47
CA THR A 15 -32.49 -39.13 -73.30
C THR A 15 -32.43 -38.67 -74.75
N ASP A 16 -31.23 -38.63 -75.32
CA ASP A 16 -30.91 -38.25 -76.71
C ASP A 16 -31.44 -36.86 -77.13
N ARG A 17 -31.40 -35.89 -76.20
CA ARG A 17 -31.85 -34.50 -76.47
C ARG A 17 -30.69 -33.65 -76.98
N VAL A 18 -30.87 -32.94 -78.09
CA VAL A 18 -29.86 -32.03 -78.64
C VAL A 18 -30.39 -30.60 -78.66
N LEU A 19 -29.66 -29.68 -78.03
CA LEU A 19 -29.89 -28.24 -78.10
C LEU A 19 -28.95 -27.66 -79.16
N SER A 20 -29.51 -26.97 -80.15
CA SER A 20 -28.73 -26.29 -81.18
C SER A 20 -28.91 -24.78 -81.02
N PHE A 21 -27.81 -24.03 -81.15
CA PHE A 21 -27.79 -22.60 -80.92
C PHE A 21 -27.45 -21.86 -82.22
N ALA A 22 -28.29 -20.90 -82.62
CA ALA A 22 -28.11 -20.15 -83.87
C ALA A 22 -26.86 -19.24 -83.82
N PRO A 23 -25.84 -19.43 -84.69
CA PRO A 23 -24.56 -18.73 -84.55
C PRO A 23 -24.63 -17.19 -84.57
N GLN A 24 -25.64 -16.62 -85.23
CA GLN A 24 -25.82 -15.17 -85.40
C GLN A 24 -26.68 -14.52 -84.30
N ALA A 25 -27.29 -15.31 -83.42
CA ALA A 25 -28.12 -14.77 -82.36
C ALA A 25 -27.26 -14.08 -81.29
N SER A 26 -27.77 -12.96 -80.80
CA SER A 26 -27.16 -12.20 -79.71
C SER A 26 -27.67 -12.66 -78.34
N LEU A 27 -28.87 -13.23 -78.27
CA LEU A 27 -29.41 -13.86 -77.07
C LEU A 27 -30.05 -15.18 -77.45
N HIS A 28 -29.71 -16.25 -76.73
CA HIS A 28 -30.37 -17.54 -76.85
C HIS A 28 -31.29 -17.71 -75.66
N VAL A 29 -32.59 -17.80 -75.89
CA VAL A 29 -33.58 -18.07 -74.84
C VAL A 29 -33.98 -19.53 -74.95
N VAL A 30 -33.71 -20.29 -73.90
CA VAL A 30 -34.08 -21.69 -73.82
C VAL A 30 -35.34 -21.81 -72.97
N LEU A 31 -36.48 -22.06 -73.63
CA LEU A 31 -37.79 -22.13 -73.00
C LEU A 31 -38.11 -23.57 -72.59
N GLY A 32 -38.39 -23.78 -71.31
CA GLY A 32 -38.81 -25.08 -70.78
C GLY A 32 -39.65 -24.93 -69.52
N ALA A 33 -40.69 -25.77 -69.38
CA ALA A 33 -41.52 -25.80 -68.17
C ALA A 33 -40.70 -26.06 -66.89
N ASN A 34 -41.30 -25.85 -65.73
CA ASN A 34 -40.67 -26.31 -64.49
C ASN A 34 -40.48 -27.83 -64.56
N GLU A 35 -39.35 -28.32 -64.04
CA GLU A 35 -38.91 -29.71 -64.15
C GLU A 35 -38.50 -30.19 -65.56
N ALA A 36 -38.51 -29.33 -66.58
CA ALA A 36 -37.98 -29.63 -67.92
C ALA A 36 -36.44 -29.73 -67.99
N GLY A 37 -35.75 -29.69 -66.84
CA GLY A 37 -34.31 -29.96 -66.77
C GLY A 37 -33.38 -28.79 -67.10
N LYS A 38 -33.84 -27.52 -67.00
CA LYS A 38 -33.02 -26.30 -67.25
C LYS A 38 -31.72 -26.28 -66.44
N THR A 39 -31.83 -26.43 -65.12
CA THR A 39 -30.67 -26.52 -64.23
C THR A 39 -29.81 -27.76 -64.53
N SER A 40 -30.44 -28.87 -64.94
CA SER A 40 -29.71 -30.08 -65.36
C SER A 40 -28.89 -29.83 -66.62
N ALA A 41 -29.41 -29.06 -67.59
CA ALA A 41 -28.70 -28.68 -68.81
C ALA A 41 -27.55 -27.70 -68.52
N LEU A 42 -27.72 -26.74 -67.61
CA LEU A 42 -26.63 -25.88 -67.14
C LEU A 42 -25.50 -26.70 -66.50
N THR A 43 -25.83 -27.62 -65.59
CA THR A 43 -24.82 -28.47 -64.94
C THR A 43 -24.15 -29.43 -65.93
N ALA A 44 -24.89 -29.92 -66.93
CA ALA A 44 -24.34 -30.75 -68.00
C ALA A 44 -23.25 -30.04 -68.82
N ILE A 45 -23.39 -28.73 -69.06
CA ILE A 45 -22.34 -27.92 -69.73
C ILE A 45 -21.07 -27.91 -68.87
N GLY A 46 -21.21 -27.71 -67.55
CA GLY A 46 -20.08 -27.77 -66.62
C GLY A 46 -19.43 -29.16 -66.55
N ASP A 47 -20.23 -30.22 -66.51
CA ASP A 47 -19.75 -31.61 -66.47
C ASP A 47 -19.06 -32.02 -67.78
N LEU A 48 -19.54 -31.51 -68.93
CA LEU A 48 -18.88 -31.70 -70.23
C LEU A 48 -17.51 -31.01 -70.27
N LEU A 49 -17.44 -29.75 -69.86
CA LEU A 49 -16.21 -28.95 -69.94
C LEU A 49 -15.14 -29.42 -68.94
N PHE A 50 -15.53 -29.68 -67.69
CA PHE A 50 -14.59 -29.92 -66.59
C PHE A 50 -14.56 -31.35 -66.06
N GLY A 51 -15.48 -32.20 -66.51
CA GLY A 51 -15.63 -33.57 -66.01
C GLY A 51 -16.72 -33.73 -64.96
N PHE A 52 -17.16 -34.98 -64.80
CA PHE A 52 -18.12 -35.38 -63.78
C PHE A 52 -17.44 -35.43 -62.40
N GLY A 53 -18.16 -35.02 -61.35
CA GLY A 53 -17.72 -35.23 -59.97
C GLY A 53 -17.67 -36.72 -59.57
N ALA A 54 -16.96 -37.02 -58.46
CA ALA A 54 -16.89 -38.37 -57.88
C ALA A 54 -18.27 -38.95 -57.52
N ARG A 55 -19.22 -38.06 -57.19
CA ARG A 55 -20.66 -38.32 -57.10
C ARG A 55 -21.37 -37.34 -58.05
N THR A 56 -22.44 -37.80 -58.71
CA THR A 56 -23.31 -36.97 -59.54
C THR A 56 -24.73 -37.22 -59.12
N ASP A 57 -25.52 -36.17 -58.99
CA ASP A 57 -26.94 -36.27 -58.63
C ASP A 57 -27.82 -36.40 -59.89
N TYR A 58 -27.22 -36.54 -61.08
CA TYR A 58 -27.91 -36.58 -62.37
C TYR A 58 -27.93 -37.97 -63.02
N ASP A 59 -27.77 -39.05 -62.24
CA ASP A 59 -27.93 -40.45 -62.68
C ASP A 59 -29.28 -41.09 -62.29
N PHE A 60 -30.25 -40.29 -61.82
CA PHE A 60 -31.54 -40.81 -61.33
C PHE A 60 -32.41 -41.53 -62.39
N LYS A 61 -32.24 -41.26 -63.68
CA LYS A 61 -32.98 -41.92 -64.78
C LYS A 61 -32.14 -42.94 -65.56
N HIS A 62 -30.81 -42.78 -65.56
CA HIS A 62 -29.89 -43.56 -66.36
C HIS A 62 -28.73 -44.02 -65.48
N ASP A 63 -28.36 -45.31 -65.54
CA ASP A 63 -27.21 -45.85 -64.80
C ASP A 63 -25.97 -44.97 -64.98
N SER A 64 -25.27 -44.68 -63.89
CA SER A 64 -24.13 -43.78 -63.85
C SER A 64 -23.05 -44.10 -64.89
N LYS A 65 -22.89 -45.38 -65.28
CA LYS A 65 -21.91 -45.82 -66.29
C LYS A 65 -22.33 -45.50 -67.72
N LEU A 66 -23.62 -45.25 -67.95
CA LEU A 66 -24.19 -44.93 -69.25
C LEU A 66 -24.26 -43.41 -69.49
N LEU A 67 -23.91 -42.59 -68.51
CA LEU A 67 -23.97 -41.13 -68.65
C LEU A 67 -23.01 -40.63 -69.72
N ARG A 68 -23.57 -39.89 -70.68
CA ARG A 68 -22.85 -39.29 -71.81
C ARG A 68 -23.43 -37.92 -72.14
N ILE A 69 -22.53 -36.96 -72.33
CA ILE A 69 -22.84 -35.59 -72.77
C ILE A 69 -21.89 -35.25 -73.92
N GLY A 70 -22.40 -34.69 -75.00
CA GLY A 70 -21.62 -34.18 -76.14
C GLY A 70 -21.80 -32.69 -76.35
N GLY A 71 -20.83 -32.06 -76.98
CA GLY A 71 -21.01 -30.68 -77.43
C GLY A 71 -19.95 -30.26 -78.45
N SER A 72 -20.32 -29.27 -79.25
CA SER A 72 -19.41 -28.55 -80.16
C SER A 72 -19.25 -27.11 -79.70
N PHE A 73 -18.00 -26.68 -79.63
CA PHE A 73 -17.59 -25.35 -79.21
C PHE A 73 -16.76 -24.68 -80.31
N ARG A 74 -17.14 -23.45 -80.65
CA ARG A 74 -16.39 -22.58 -81.54
C ARG A 74 -15.59 -21.58 -80.71
N HIS A 75 -14.28 -21.61 -80.85
CA HIS A 75 -13.36 -20.66 -80.21
C HIS A 75 -13.38 -19.30 -80.95
N SER A 76 -12.93 -18.23 -80.30
CA SER A 76 -12.94 -16.86 -80.86
C SER A 76 -12.07 -16.72 -82.12
N ASP A 77 -11.03 -17.54 -82.27
CA ASP A 77 -10.18 -17.64 -83.47
C ASP A 77 -10.80 -18.46 -84.63
N GLY A 78 -12.03 -18.97 -84.44
CA GLY A 78 -12.78 -19.74 -85.43
C GLY A 78 -12.57 -21.25 -85.37
N ARG A 79 -11.65 -21.76 -84.52
CA ARG A 79 -11.42 -23.20 -84.34
C ARG A 79 -12.66 -23.88 -83.76
N LEU A 80 -13.03 -25.03 -84.33
CA LEU A 80 -14.13 -25.85 -83.86
C LEU A 80 -13.57 -27.07 -83.10
N VAL A 81 -14.13 -27.31 -81.91
CA VAL A 81 -13.73 -28.42 -81.04
C VAL A 81 -15.01 -29.13 -80.59
N ALA A 82 -15.15 -30.39 -80.97
CA ALA A 82 -16.27 -31.23 -80.59
C ALA A 82 -15.75 -32.46 -79.84
N ALA A 83 -16.42 -32.82 -78.75
CA ALA A 83 -16.15 -34.06 -78.05
C ALA A 83 -17.37 -34.50 -77.25
N ARG A 84 -17.41 -35.79 -76.94
CA ARG A 84 -18.34 -36.39 -75.98
C ARG A 84 -17.60 -36.77 -74.72
N ARG A 85 -18.24 -36.63 -73.57
CA ARG A 85 -17.69 -37.03 -72.28
C ARG A 85 -18.56 -38.11 -71.65
N ARG A 86 -17.91 -39.21 -71.25
CA ARG A 86 -18.51 -40.26 -70.39
C ARG A 86 -18.10 -40.08 -68.93
N LYS A 87 -18.90 -40.58 -67.98
CA LYS A 87 -18.52 -40.59 -66.56
C LYS A 87 -17.36 -41.56 -66.31
N GLY A 88 -16.30 -41.07 -65.67
CA GLY A 88 -15.11 -41.84 -65.32
C GLY A 88 -13.99 -40.94 -64.77
N ASN A 89 -12.86 -41.53 -64.36
CA ASN A 89 -11.75 -40.79 -63.74
C ASN A 89 -10.54 -40.57 -64.67
N LYS A 90 -10.44 -41.28 -65.80
CA LYS A 90 -9.36 -41.18 -66.80
C LYS A 90 -9.90 -41.49 -68.19
N ASN A 91 -9.37 -40.83 -69.23
CA ASN A 91 -9.77 -41.02 -70.63
C ASN A 91 -11.29 -40.91 -70.81
N THR A 92 -11.81 -39.77 -70.39
CA THR A 92 -13.27 -39.52 -70.29
C THR A 92 -13.83 -38.81 -71.51
N LEU A 93 -12.99 -38.11 -72.26
CA LEU A 93 -13.34 -37.46 -73.52
C LEU A 93 -13.22 -38.43 -74.69
N LEU A 94 -14.17 -38.35 -75.61
CA LEU A 94 -14.34 -39.23 -76.76
C LEU A 94 -14.60 -38.38 -78.01
N ASP A 95 -14.10 -38.82 -79.16
CA ASP A 95 -14.46 -38.26 -80.46
C ASP A 95 -15.77 -38.87 -81.02
N ASP A 96 -16.12 -38.49 -82.25
CA ASP A 96 -17.32 -38.98 -82.94
C ASP A 96 -17.25 -40.50 -83.23
N ASP A 97 -16.04 -41.08 -83.29
CA ASP A 97 -15.78 -42.51 -83.50
C ASP A 97 -15.63 -43.31 -82.18
N ASP A 98 -15.98 -42.73 -81.02
CA ASP A 98 -15.89 -43.32 -79.67
C ASP A 98 -14.43 -43.61 -79.21
N ARG A 99 -13.42 -42.96 -79.80
CA ARG A 99 -12.01 -43.08 -79.39
C ARG A 99 -11.65 -42.08 -78.31
N ALA A 100 -10.84 -42.50 -77.34
CA ALA A 100 -10.41 -41.65 -76.22
C ALA A 100 -9.53 -40.49 -76.69
N LEU A 101 -9.96 -39.27 -76.35
CA LEU A 101 -9.19 -38.04 -76.49
C LEU A 101 -8.38 -37.78 -75.19
N PRO A 102 -7.24 -37.05 -75.27
CA PRO A 102 -6.52 -36.58 -74.11
C PRO A 102 -7.44 -35.81 -73.14
N ASP A 103 -7.30 -36.03 -71.82
CA ASP A 103 -8.18 -35.39 -70.83
C ASP A 103 -8.00 -33.84 -70.77
N ASP A 104 -6.92 -33.31 -71.35
CA ASP A 104 -6.64 -31.87 -71.53
C ASP A 104 -7.16 -31.28 -72.86
N HIS A 105 -7.93 -32.05 -73.65
CA HIS A 105 -8.43 -31.61 -74.96
C HIS A 105 -9.22 -30.29 -74.94
N PHE A 106 -9.94 -30.01 -73.84
CA PHE A 106 -10.65 -28.72 -73.64
C PHE A 106 -9.81 -27.62 -72.96
N ALA A 107 -8.59 -27.91 -72.50
CA ALA A 107 -7.75 -26.94 -71.79
C ALA A 107 -7.45 -25.69 -72.65
N ALA A 108 -7.26 -25.88 -73.96
CA ALA A 108 -7.05 -24.79 -74.91
C ALA A 108 -8.27 -23.86 -75.08
N LEU A 109 -9.49 -24.32 -74.75
CA LEU A 109 -10.71 -23.50 -74.79
C LEU A 109 -10.97 -22.77 -73.47
N LEU A 110 -10.56 -23.36 -72.35
CA LEU A 110 -10.94 -22.93 -71.00
C LEU A 110 -9.88 -22.01 -70.37
N GLY A 111 -8.63 -22.06 -70.83
CA GLY A 111 -7.52 -21.32 -70.21
C GLY A 111 -7.38 -21.66 -68.72
N ASP A 112 -7.22 -20.63 -67.87
CA ASP A 112 -7.10 -20.80 -66.41
C ASP A 112 -8.46 -20.90 -65.68
N VAL A 113 -9.57 -21.06 -66.41
CA VAL A 113 -10.90 -21.14 -65.80
C VAL A 113 -11.09 -22.53 -65.19
N SER A 114 -11.25 -22.58 -63.86
CA SER A 114 -11.63 -23.80 -63.14
C SER A 114 -13.15 -24.02 -63.17
N ARG A 115 -13.60 -25.24 -62.84
CA ARG A 115 -15.04 -25.54 -62.66
C ARG A 115 -15.72 -24.59 -61.67
N VAL A 116 -15.07 -24.31 -60.54
CA VAL A 116 -15.60 -23.40 -59.51
C VAL A 116 -15.70 -21.96 -60.05
N THR A 117 -14.72 -21.53 -60.84
CA THR A 117 -14.75 -20.22 -61.52
C THR A 117 -15.89 -20.16 -62.53
N PHE A 118 -16.10 -21.22 -63.31
CA PHE A 118 -17.18 -21.33 -64.28
C PHE A 118 -18.57 -21.23 -63.62
N ASP A 119 -18.83 -22.05 -62.61
CA ASP A 119 -20.12 -22.09 -61.90
C ASP A 119 -20.41 -20.81 -61.11
N ARG A 120 -19.39 -20.02 -60.77
CA ARG A 120 -19.54 -18.76 -60.02
C ARG A 120 -19.70 -17.54 -60.92
N GLU A 121 -19.03 -17.53 -62.08
CA GLU A 121 -18.92 -16.34 -62.93
C GLU A 121 -19.68 -16.43 -64.25
N PHE A 122 -19.85 -17.64 -64.79
CA PHE A 122 -20.43 -17.88 -66.11
C PHE A 122 -21.76 -18.63 -66.06
N GLY A 123 -21.95 -19.52 -65.09
CA GLY A 123 -23.25 -20.10 -64.75
C GLY A 123 -23.91 -19.31 -63.63
N MET A 124 -25.15 -18.82 -63.81
CA MET A 124 -25.85 -18.08 -62.77
C MET A 124 -27.28 -18.56 -62.63
N THR A 125 -27.65 -19.05 -61.45
CA THR A 125 -29.03 -19.45 -61.12
C THR A 125 -29.75 -18.33 -60.37
N ALA A 126 -31.09 -18.37 -60.34
CA ALA A 126 -31.90 -17.43 -59.56
C ALA A 126 -31.49 -17.39 -58.07
N GLN A 127 -31.13 -18.54 -57.48
CA GLN A 127 -30.64 -18.62 -56.11
C GLN A 127 -29.27 -17.95 -55.94
N ALA A 128 -28.33 -18.21 -56.86
CA ALA A 128 -27.00 -17.58 -56.84
C ALA A 128 -27.07 -16.05 -56.99
N LEU A 129 -28.05 -15.54 -57.75
CA LEU A 129 -28.32 -14.12 -57.91
C LEU A 129 -28.80 -13.47 -56.59
N ARG A 130 -29.78 -14.07 -55.91
CA ARG A 130 -30.30 -13.59 -54.61
C ARG A 130 -29.29 -13.68 -53.48
N ASP A 131 -28.56 -14.80 -53.42
CA ASP A 131 -27.49 -14.99 -52.43
C ASP A 131 -26.37 -13.99 -52.66
N GLY A 132 -26.05 -13.68 -53.92
CA GLY A 132 -25.12 -12.63 -54.32
C GLY A 132 -25.58 -11.23 -53.89
N GLY A 133 -26.83 -10.88 -54.18
CA GLY A 133 -27.46 -9.61 -53.77
C GLY A 133 -27.56 -9.44 -52.25
N SER A 134 -27.71 -10.55 -51.50
CA SER A 134 -27.75 -10.55 -50.03
C SER A 134 -26.36 -10.54 -49.39
N LYS A 135 -25.37 -11.18 -50.03
CA LYS A 135 -23.96 -11.08 -49.62
C LYS A 135 -23.43 -9.65 -49.74
N LEU A 136 -23.89 -8.87 -50.72
CA LEU A 136 -23.57 -7.44 -50.82
C LEU A 136 -24.02 -6.61 -49.60
N LEU A 137 -25.06 -7.06 -48.87
CA LEU A 137 -25.54 -6.39 -47.64
C LEU A 137 -24.78 -6.79 -46.39
N SER A 138 -24.40 -8.07 -46.29
CA SER A 138 -23.68 -8.61 -45.12
C SER A 138 -22.18 -8.32 -45.19
N ALA A 139 -21.62 -8.22 -46.39
CA ALA A 139 -20.22 -7.89 -46.64
C ALA A 139 -20.01 -6.38 -46.86
N GLY A 140 -20.71 -5.53 -46.10
CA GLY A 140 -20.73 -4.06 -46.25
C GLY A 140 -19.36 -3.34 -46.24
N GLY A 141 -18.25 -4.05 -46.14
CA GLY A 141 -16.89 -3.56 -46.39
C GLY A 141 -16.05 -4.42 -47.35
N ASP A 142 -16.35 -5.70 -47.58
CA ASP A 142 -15.42 -6.65 -48.23
C ASP A 142 -15.34 -6.45 -49.76
N LEU A 143 -16.44 -6.03 -50.39
CA LEU A 143 -16.41 -5.65 -51.82
C LEU A 143 -15.68 -4.31 -52.02
N ALA A 144 -15.75 -3.41 -51.03
CA ALA A 144 -15.04 -2.15 -51.08
C ALA A 144 -13.55 -2.33 -50.79
N GLU A 145 -13.17 -3.31 -49.96
CA GLU A 145 -11.79 -3.73 -49.71
C GLU A 145 -11.16 -4.39 -50.94
N THR A 146 -11.89 -5.29 -51.62
CA THR A 146 -11.42 -5.90 -52.87
C THR A 146 -11.34 -4.92 -54.05
N LEU A 147 -12.21 -3.90 -54.10
CA LEU A 147 -12.10 -2.79 -55.06
C LEU A 147 -10.98 -1.79 -54.68
N ALA A 148 -10.77 -1.55 -53.38
CA ALA A 148 -9.68 -0.70 -52.87
C ALA A 148 -8.29 -1.34 -53.00
N ALA A 149 -8.21 -2.68 -53.05
CA ALA A 149 -6.97 -3.45 -53.24
C ALA A 149 -6.22 -3.10 -54.53
N SER A 150 -6.89 -2.49 -55.52
CA SER A 150 -6.24 -1.94 -56.72
C SER A 150 -5.40 -0.67 -56.46
N SER A 151 -5.37 -0.16 -55.22
CA SER A 151 -4.65 1.05 -54.80
C SER A 151 -3.68 0.80 -53.64
N ALA A 152 -2.87 -0.26 -53.71
CA ALA A 152 -1.95 -0.70 -52.65
C ALA A 152 -1.05 0.39 -52.02
N GLY A 153 -0.75 1.49 -52.73
CA GLY A 153 -0.01 2.65 -52.17
C GLY A 153 -0.81 3.57 -51.23
N MET A 154 -2.14 3.50 -51.23
CA MET A 154 -3.03 4.39 -50.45
C MET A 154 -3.30 3.89 -49.04
N ALA A 155 -3.33 2.56 -48.84
CA ALA A 155 -3.40 1.97 -47.51
C ALA A 155 -2.16 2.36 -46.68
N GLU A 156 -1.00 2.45 -47.32
CA GLU A 156 0.25 2.87 -46.67
C GLU A 156 0.24 4.37 -46.34
N LEU A 157 -0.23 5.23 -47.25
CA LEU A 157 -0.41 6.67 -47.00
C LEU A 157 -1.45 6.97 -45.90
N SER A 158 -2.56 6.21 -45.84
CA SER A 158 -3.55 6.34 -44.76
C SER A 158 -2.96 5.89 -43.42
N ARG A 159 -2.23 4.76 -43.38
CA ARG A 159 -1.51 4.32 -42.17
C ARG A 159 -0.46 5.34 -41.72
N ILE A 160 0.24 5.97 -42.67
CA ILE A 160 1.21 7.04 -42.36
C ILE A 160 0.49 8.26 -41.79
N LYS A 161 -0.62 8.70 -42.41
CA LYS A 161 -1.47 9.79 -41.89
C LYS A 161 -1.93 9.48 -40.47
N ASP A 162 -2.49 8.31 -40.23
CA ASP A 162 -3.06 7.93 -38.93
C ASP A 162 -1.96 7.78 -37.87
N ARG A 163 -0.78 7.24 -38.25
CA ARG A 163 0.40 7.20 -37.38
C ARG A 163 0.91 8.59 -37.02
N LEU A 164 1.01 9.50 -37.99
CA LEU A 164 1.45 10.89 -37.75
C LEU A 164 0.44 11.66 -36.89
N GLN A 165 -0.85 11.44 -37.12
CA GLN A 165 -1.92 12.01 -36.31
C GLN A 165 -1.86 11.47 -34.87
N GLN A 166 -1.70 10.16 -34.70
CA GLN A 166 -1.55 9.55 -33.38
C GLN A 166 -0.31 10.08 -32.64
N GLN A 167 0.83 10.20 -33.33
CA GLN A 167 2.04 10.77 -32.73
C GLN A 167 1.89 12.25 -32.36
N ALA A 168 1.10 13.02 -33.11
CA ALA A 168 0.75 14.39 -32.71
C ALA A 168 -0.20 14.36 -31.48
N ASP A 169 -1.23 13.53 -31.52
CA ASP A 169 -2.19 13.43 -30.42
C ASP A 169 -1.53 12.94 -29.13
N ASP A 170 -0.53 12.04 -29.20
CA ASP A 170 0.25 11.57 -28.05
C ASP A 170 1.00 12.73 -27.36
N LEU A 171 1.44 13.74 -28.13
CA LEU A 171 2.11 14.94 -27.60
C LEU A 171 1.12 15.97 -27.05
N PHE A 172 0.03 16.27 -27.79
CA PHE A 172 -0.97 17.26 -27.40
C PHE A 172 -2.34 17.02 -28.06
N THR A 173 -3.41 17.26 -27.30
CA THR A 173 -4.78 17.37 -27.81
C THR A 173 -5.49 18.58 -27.20
N PRO A 174 -6.55 19.13 -27.85
CA PRO A 174 -7.30 20.27 -27.33
C PRO A 174 -7.96 20.05 -25.97
N ARG A 175 -8.35 18.80 -25.66
CA ARG A 175 -8.86 18.42 -24.34
C ARG A 175 -7.69 18.12 -23.41
N LYS A 176 -7.68 18.77 -22.24
CA LYS A 176 -6.64 18.58 -21.23
C LYS A 176 -6.62 17.12 -20.75
N SER A 177 -5.44 16.51 -20.83
CA SER A 177 -5.17 15.16 -20.29
C SER A 177 -3.84 15.19 -19.53
N GLY A 178 -3.85 14.73 -18.28
CA GLY A 178 -2.68 14.74 -17.40
C GLY A 178 -1.56 13.79 -17.82
N SER A 179 -1.79 12.90 -18.78
CA SER A 179 -0.78 11.96 -19.27
C SER A 179 0.05 12.49 -20.44
N LYS A 180 -0.34 13.62 -21.06
CA LYS A 180 0.30 14.09 -22.28
C LYS A 180 1.53 14.95 -22.00
N PRO A 181 2.64 14.78 -22.74
CA PRO A 181 3.88 15.53 -22.55
C PRO A 181 3.68 17.05 -22.50
N PHE A 182 2.84 17.62 -23.38
CA PHE A 182 2.58 19.06 -23.39
C PHE A 182 1.99 19.57 -22.07
N TYR A 183 0.96 18.89 -21.54
CA TYR A 183 0.32 19.33 -20.30
C TYR A 183 1.21 19.10 -19.08
N LEU A 184 2.01 18.02 -19.07
CA LEU A 184 3.01 17.78 -18.05
C LEU A 184 4.09 18.88 -18.03
N ALA A 185 4.61 19.26 -19.20
CA ALA A 185 5.59 20.34 -19.31
C ALA A 185 4.97 21.72 -18.99
N ALA A 186 3.70 21.95 -19.35
CA ALA A 186 2.96 23.16 -19.01
C ALA A 186 2.74 23.28 -17.50
N ASP A 187 2.27 22.22 -16.86
CA ASP A 187 2.06 22.17 -15.41
C ASP A 187 3.41 22.34 -14.67
N ARG A 188 4.52 21.76 -15.17
CA ARG A 188 5.88 22.01 -14.63
C ARG A 188 6.32 23.46 -14.78
N ARG A 189 6.07 24.09 -15.93
CA ARG A 189 6.40 25.51 -16.14
C ARG A 189 5.61 26.41 -15.21
N ASP A 190 4.31 26.16 -15.08
CA ASP A 190 3.42 26.94 -14.23
C ASP A 190 3.75 26.72 -12.75
N ALA A 191 4.15 25.50 -12.35
CA ALA A 191 4.70 25.21 -11.02
C ALA A 191 6.01 25.95 -10.77
N ALA A 192 6.96 25.93 -11.71
CA ALA A 192 8.24 26.64 -11.59
C ALA A 192 8.05 28.18 -11.58
N ASP A 193 7.06 28.70 -12.31
CA ASP A 193 6.71 30.12 -12.29
C ASP A 193 6.05 30.53 -10.96
N LYS A 194 5.23 29.65 -10.39
CA LYS A 194 4.70 29.82 -9.03
C LYS A 194 5.82 29.76 -8.00
N GLU A 195 6.72 28.78 -8.06
CA GLU A 195 7.90 28.68 -7.19
C GLU A 195 8.76 29.94 -7.27
N LEU A 196 8.97 30.48 -8.47
CA LEU A 196 9.73 31.72 -8.67
C LEU A 196 9.03 32.92 -8.02
N ARG A 197 7.71 33.08 -8.20
CA ARG A 197 6.93 34.13 -7.54
C ARG A 197 6.95 33.98 -6.02
N ASP A 198 6.79 32.76 -5.53
CA ASP A 198 6.82 32.40 -4.12
C ASP A 198 8.23 32.52 -3.51
N ALA A 199 9.27 32.57 -4.34
CA ALA A 199 10.66 32.78 -3.94
C ALA A 199 11.09 34.26 -3.94
N ILE A 200 10.30 35.15 -4.55
CA ILE A 200 10.55 36.60 -4.52
C ILE A 200 10.10 37.14 -3.17
N VAL A 201 11.09 37.47 -2.33
CA VAL A 201 10.85 38.08 -1.01
C VAL A 201 10.81 39.60 -1.16
N THR A 202 9.70 40.21 -0.76
CA THR A 202 9.59 41.68 -0.71
C THR A 202 10.18 42.23 0.60
N ARG A 203 10.79 43.41 0.51
CA ARG A 203 11.39 44.10 1.67
C ARG A 203 10.39 44.38 2.80
N GLU A 204 9.12 44.58 2.44
CA GLU A 204 8.04 44.86 3.37
C GLU A 204 7.60 43.62 4.15
N ALA A 205 7.50 42.46 3.49
CA ALA A 205 7.18 41.19 4.15
C ALA A 205 8.25 40.79 5.18
N LEU A 206 9.54 41.00 4.85
CA LEU A 206 10.64 40.71 5.78
C LEU A 206 10.60 41.62 7.01
N ARG A 207 10.27 42.91 6.84
CA ARG A 207 10.16 43.88 7.94
C ARG A 207 8.99 43.56 8.88
N GLN A 208 7.84 43.15 8.34
CA GLN A 208 6.68 42.77 9.14
C GLN A 208 6.95 41.51 9.98
N LEU A 209 7.60 40.50 9.40
CA LEU A 209 7.98 39.27 10.10
C LEU A 209 9.03 39.50 11.18
N GLN A 210 10.00 40.37 10.92
CA GLN A 210 11.00 40.75 11.93
C GLN A 210 10.36 41.45 13.14
N ALA A 211 9.40 42.36 12.92
CA ALA A 211 8.66 42.99 14.01
C ALA A 211 7.83 41.98 14.81
N ALA A 212 7.14 41.05 14.11
CA ALA A 212 6.35 40.00 14.76
C ALA A 212 7.19 39.04 15.62
N VAL A 213 8.45 38.77 15.26
CA VAL A 213 9.39 38.01 16.10
C VAL A 213 9.72 38.79 17.38
N GLN A 214 10.05 40.07 17.26
CA GLN A 214 10.40 40.92 18.41
C GLN A 214 9.24 41.05 19.41
N ASP A 215 8.02 41.23 18.91
CA ASP A 215 6.82 41.32 19.76
C ASP A 215 6.56 39.99 20.51
N ALA A 216 6.74 38.84 19.84
CA ALA A 216 6.59 37.53 20.45
C ALA A 216 7.69 37.21 21.49
N GLU A 217 8.92 37.69 21.29
CA GLU A 217 10.00 37.58 22.28
C GLU A 217 9.70 38.38 23.54
N ALA A 218 9.22 39.63 23.38
CA ALA A 218 8.86 40.50 24.49
C ALA A 218 7.70 39.94 25.32
N GLU A 219 6.70 39.35 24.67
CA GLU A 219 5.57 38.68 25.32
C GLU A 219 6.02 37.48 26.18
N LEU A 220 6.87 36.62 25.62
CA LEU A 220 7.39 35.43 26.30
C LEU A 220 8.21 35.80 27.55
N GLU A 221 9.07 36.81 27.46
CA GLU A 221 9.86 37.25 28.61
C GLU A 221 9.00 37.85 29.73
N ARG A 222 7.94 38.61 29.38
CA ARG A 222 6.99 39.12 30.38
C ARG A 222 6.32 37.98 31.15
N LEU A 223 5.80 36.97 30.45
CA LEU A 223 5.12 35.83 31.08
C LEU A 223 6.05 34.98 31.95
N LYS A 224 7.33 34.81 31.55
CA LYS A 224 8.33 34.12 32.38
C LYS A 224 8.58 34.82 33.72
N ILE A 225 8.69 36.16 33.70
CA ILE A 225 8.87 36.97 34.91
C ILE A 225 7.66 36.82 35.84
N GLU A 226 6.44 36.90 35.30
CA GLU A 226 5.20 36.71 36.06
C GLU A 226 5.09 35.30 36.66
N HIS A 227 5.46 34.26 35.91
CA HIS A 227 5.48 32.88 36.40
C HIS A 227 6.48 32.67 37.54
N ALA A 228 7.69 33.24 37.44
CA ALA A 228 8.70 33.14 38.50
C ALA A 228 8.25 33.83 39.79
N ALA A 229 7.64 35.02 39.68
CA ALA A 229 7.10 35.74 40.83
C ALA A 229 5.93 35.00 41.50
N CYS A 230 5.05 34.38 40.71
CA CYS A 230 3.94 33.56 41.22
C CYS A 230 4.45 32.28 41.92
N GLY A 231 5.42 31.58 41.30
CA GLY A 231 6.02 30.36 41.86
C GLY A 231 6.73 30.58 43.20
N GLY A 232 7.43 31.71 43.36
CA GLY A 232 8.08 32.06 44.63
C GLY A 232 7.09 32.27 45.79
N LYS A 233 5.93 32.89 45.52
CA LYS A 233 4.86 33.05 46.52
C LYS A 233 4.20 31.72 46.88
N LEU A 234 3.92 30.89 45.87
CA LEU A 234 3.32 29.57 46.06
C LEU A 234 4.20 28.65 46.90
N ALA A 235 5.50 28.61 46.63
CA ALA A 235 6.46 27.80 47.40
C ALA A 235 6.48 28.18 48.88
N ARG A 236 6.51 29.48 49.20
CA ARG A 236 6.43 29.99 50.57
C ARG A 236 5.14 29.55 51.26
N TRP A 237 3.99 29.71 50.60
CA TRP A 237 2.70 29.35 51.17
C TRP A 237 2.54 27.84 51.38
N GLN A 238 2.92 27.01 50.40
CA GLN A 238 2.87 25.55 50.49
C GLN A 238 3.79 25.02 51.60
N ARG A 239 5.00 25.56 51.75
CA ARG A 239 5.92 25.19 52.85
C ARG A 239 5.32 25.54 54.21
N THR A 240 4.77 26.74 54.35
CA THR A 240 4.09 27.19 55.58
C THR A 240 2.91 26.27 55.95
N GLN A 241 2.12 25.84 54.95
CA GLN A 241 1.03 24.89 55.16
C GLN A 241 1.54 23.51 55.59
N ARG A 242 2.61 23.01 54.96
CA ARG A 242 3.20 21.68 55.16
C ARG A 242 3.73 21.48 56.58
N VAL A 243 4.38 22.49 57.16
CA VAL A 243 5.01 22.41 58.49
C VAL A 243 4.06 22.74 59.64
N ARG A 244 2.85 23.25 59.35
CA ARG A 244 1.88 23.76 60.35
C ARG A 244 1.54 22.74 61.43
N SER A 245 1.13 21.53 61.05
CA SER A 245 0.64 20.50 61.97
C SER A 245 1.76 19.88 62.81
N GLN A 246 2.96 19.79 62.25
CA GLN A 246 4.13 19.20 62.90
C GLN A 246 4.71 20.11 63.97
N LEU A 247 4.83 21.41 63.68
CA LEU A 247 5.18 22.41 64.70
C LEU A 247 4.16 22.39 65.85
N ALA A 248 2.85 22.29 65.55
CA ALA A 248 1.81 22.17 66.57
C ALA A 248 1.79 20.81 67.32
N ARG A 249 2.39 19.75 66.78
CA ARG A 249 2.56 18.46 67.47
C ARG A 249 3.79 18.47 68.37
N LEU A 250 4.89 19.10 67.93
CA LEU A 250 6.07 19.32 68.78
C LEU A 250 5.71 20.09 70.05
N ASP A 251 4.95 21.18 69.93
CA ASP A 251 4.49 21.97 71.08
C ASP A 251 3.66 21.10 72.09
N ARG A 252 2.86 20.15 71.57
CA ARG A 252 2.08 19.22 72.41
C ARG A 252 2.92 18.13 73.05
N ILE A 253 3.84 17.51 72.31
CA ILE A 253 4.73 16.46 72.85
C ILE A 253 5.61 17.02 73.97
N GLU A 254 6.10 18.25 73.83
CA GLU A 254 6.86 18.92 74.89
C GLU A 254 6.05 19.05 76.17
N THR A 255 4.75 19.34 76.07
CA THR A 255 3.84 19.40 77.22
C THR A 255 3.57 18.02 77.82
N GLU A 256 3.36 16.99 76.99
CA GLU A 256 3.05 15.61 77.43
C GLU A 256 4.24 14.93 78.14
N LEU A 257 5.48 15.17 77.68
CA LEU A 257 6.69 14.62 78.29
C LEU A 257 6.95 15.14 79.71
N VAL A 258 6.54 16.38 80.01
CA VAL A 258 6.64 16.97 81.35
C VAL A 258 5.79 16.20 82.37
N ALA A 259 4.62 15.69 81.97
CA ALA A 259 3.71 14.96 82.87
C ALA A 259 4.20 13.54 83.25
N LEU A 260 5.20 13.00 82.54
CA LEU A 260 5.73 11.64 82.74
C LEU A 260 7.13 11.63 83.40
N ALA A 261 7.52 12.73 84.05
CA ALA A 261 8.86 12.92 84.62
C ALA A 261 9.16 12.06 85.86
N ASP A 262 8.14 11.44 86.48
CA ASP A 262 8.25 10.59 87.67
C ASP A 262 8.81 9.19 87.38
N LEU A 263 8.86 8.77 86.11
CA LEU A 263 9.31 7.43 85.70
C LEU A 263 10.83 7.38 85.42
N PRO A 264 11.52 6.28 85.78
CA PRO A 264 12.94 6.11 85.49
C PRO A 264 13.20 5.98 83.98
N ALA A 265 14.40 6.37 83.54
CA ALA A 265 14.83 6.19 82.16
C ALA A 265 15.20 4.71 81.92
N VAL A 266 14.41 4.01 81.10
CA VAL A 266 14.64 2.62 80.69
C VAL A 266 14.85 2.57 79.18
N THR A 267 15.72 1.68 78.70
CA THR A 267 15.93 1.48 77.26
C THR A 267 14.77 0.70 76.63
N GLY A 268 14.51 0.90 75.34
CA GLY A 268 13.45 0.18 74.62
C GLY A 268 13.60 -1.34 74.65
N GLN A 269 14.84 -1.85 74.69
CA GLN A 269 15.12 -3.29 74.75
C GLN A 269 14.64 -3.92 76.06
N VAL A 270 14.88 -3.26 77.19
CA VAL A 270 14.44 -3.74 78.52
C VAL A 270 12.92 -3.66 78.66
N LEU A 271 12.30 -2.60 78.15
CA LEU A 271 10.83 -2.46 78.14
C LEU A 271 10.16 -3.56 77.29
N ALA A 272 10.76 -3.93 76.15
CA ALA A 272 10.24 -4.98 75.27
C ALA A 272 10.34 -6.37 75.90
N GLU A 273 11.45 -6.67 76.58
CA GLU A 273 11.63 -7.93 77.31
C GLU A 273 10.56 -8.11 78.40
N TRP A 274 10.29 -7.06 79.18
CA TRP A 274 9.27 -7.09 80.24
C TRP A 274 7.85 -7.21 79.70
N ARG A 275 7.53 -6.55 78.57
CA ARG A 275 6.22 -6.70 77.91
C ARG A 275 6.02 -8.09 77.31
N ALA A 276 7.05 -8.64 76.66
CA ALA A 276 6.99 -9.99 76.08
C ALA A 276 6.75 -11.07 77.15
N ALA A 277 7.34 -10.91 78.34
CA ALA A 277 7.07 -11.79 79.47
C ALA A 277 5.61 -11.69 79.97
N LEU A 278 5.02 -10.49 79.93
CA LEU A 278 3.62 -10.26 80.35
C LEU A 278 2.63 -10.90 79.38
N ASP A 279 2.82 -10.66 78.08
CA ASP A 279 1.98 -11.23 77.02
C ASP A 279 2.17 -12.76 76.94
N GLY A 280 3.40 -13.24 77.13
CA GLY A 280 3.69 -14.67 77.17
C GLY A 280 2.96 -15.39 78.31
N LYS A 281 2.79 -14.73 79.46
CA LYS A 281 2.05 -15.32 80.60
C LYS A 281 0.56 -15.51 80.27
N THR A 282 -0.11 -14.48 79.75
CA THR A 282 -1.55 -14.54 79.46
C THR A 282 -1.87 -15.50 78.31
N ALA A 283 -1.03 -15.56 77.27
CA ALA A 283 -1.20 -16.47 76.14
C ALA A 283 -1.08 -17.94 76.57
N LEU A 284 -0.07 -18.28 77.38
CA LEU A 284 0.13 -19.64 77.87
C LEU A 284 -1.02 -20.11 78.77
N GLU A 285 -1.58 -19.24 79.61
CA GLU A 285 -2.75 -19.55 80.45
C GLU A 285 -4.01 -19.84 79.60
N ALA A 286 -4.22 -19.09 78.52
CA ALA A 286 -5.35 -19.30 77.61
C ALA A 286 -5.23 -20.60 76.79
N GLU A 287 -4.04 -20.93 76.28
CA GLU A 287 -3.81 -22.15 75.50
C GLU A 287 -4.02 -23.42 76.34
N ILE A 288 -3.61 -23.40 77.61
CA ILE A 288 -3.85 -24.52 78.53
C ILE A 288 -5.35 -24.74 78.74
N ALA A 289 -6.12 -23.66 78.98
CA ALA A 289 -7.56 -23.74 79.17
C ALA A 289 -8.31 -24.24 77.92
N ALA A 290 -7.87 -23.86 76.72
CA ALA A 290 -8.46 -24.29 75.46
C ALA A 290 -8.27 -25.79 75.20
N LEU A 291 -7.08 -26.33 75.47
CA LEU A 291 -6.81 -27.76 75.32
C LEU A 291 -7.61 -28.61 76.32
N ASP A 292 -7.82 -28.11 77.54
CA ASP A 292 -8.65 -28.76 78.55
C ASP A 292 -10.13 -28.82 78.13
N ALA A 293 -10.66 -27.75 77.53
CA ALA A 293 -12.04 -27.72 77.04
C ALA A 293 -12.28 -28.65 75.84
N ALA A 294 -11.32 -28.72 74.90
CA ALA A 294 -11.44 -29.57 73.71
C ALA A 294 -11.45 -31.07 74.06
N ALA A 295 -10.57 -31.50 74.96
CA ALA A 295 -10.53 -32.90 75.39
C ALA A 295 -11.81 -33.35 76.11
N ALA A 296 -12.45 -32.45 76.86
CA ALA A 296 -13.71 -32.75 77.54
C ALA A 296 -14.91 -32.89 76.58
N ALA A 297 -14.92 -32.13 75.48
CA ALA A 297 -16.00 -32.17 74.48
C ALA A 297 -15.99 -33.48 73.69
N ASP A 298 -14.83 -33.89 73.17
CA ASP A 298 -14.72 -35.12 72.37
C ASP A 298 -15.08 -36.39 73.19
N ALA A 299 -14.73 -36.40 74.49
CA ALA A 299 -15.06 -37.51 75.38
C ALA A 299 -16.57 -37.62 75.68
N ALA A 300 -17.29 -36.50 75.70
CA ALA A 300 -18.74 -36.49 75.93
C ALA A 300 -19.53 -36.99 74.71
N GLU A 301 -19.07 -36.70 73.49
CA GLU A 301 -19.76 -37.06 72.25
C GLU A 301 -19.61 -38.55 71.88
N LEU A 302 -18.49 -39.18 72.26
CA LEU A 302 -18.27 -40.62 72.08
C LEU A 302 -19.21 -41.51 72.91
N ALA A 303 -19.67 -41.04 74.06
CA ALA A 303 -20.44 -41.84 75.00
C ALA A 303 -21.91 -42.06 74.57
N THR A 304 -22.37 -41.40 73.49
CA THR A 304 -23.80 -41.32 73.12
C THR A 304 -24.20 -42.02 71.82
N ILE A 305 -23.30 -42.77 71.17
CA ILE A 305 -23.50 -43.29 69.80
C ILE A 305 -23.58 -44.84 69.77
N ASP A 306 -24.59 -45.42 69.08
CA ASP A 306 -24.86 -46.88 68.93
C ASP A 306 -25.15 -47.27 67.45
N VAL A 307 -24.64 -48.40 66.94
CA VAL A 307 -24.61 -48.74 65.48
C VAL A 307 -25.22 -50.13 65.20
N ASP A 308 -26.19 -50.22 64.27
CA ASP A 308 -26.87 -51.46 63.87
C ASP A 308 -26.17 -52.17 62.68
N GLU A 309 -25.40 -53.21 62.97
CA GLU A 309 -24.55 -53.89 61.98
C GLU A 309 -25.27 -54.91 61.08
N ALA A 310 -26.45 -55.42 61.47
CA ALA A 310 -27.16 -56.47 60.71
C ALA A 310 -27.85 -55.91 59.45
N LEU A 311 -28.37 -54.68 59.55
CA LEU A 311 -29.05 -54.00 58.46
C LEU A 311 -28.07 -53.53 57.36
N LEU A 312 -26.83 -53.21 57.73
CA LEU A 312 -25.78 -52.78 56.81
C LEU A 312 -25.32 -53.86 55.84
N ALA A 313 -25.52 -55.14 56.18
CA ALA A 313 -25.08 -56.29 55.40
C ALA A 313 -25.97 -56.60 54.17
N GLU A 314 -27.26 -56.24 54.18
CA GLU A 314 -28.27 -56.62 53.15
C GLU A 314 -28.69 -55.45 52.24
N ALA A 315 -27.86 -54.41 52.19
CA ALA A 315 -28.14 -53.12 51.57
C ALA A 315 -28.56 -53.19 50.09
N GLY A 316 -27.89 -54.02 49.29
CA GLY A 316 -28.06 -54.02 47.82
C GLY A 316 -29.39 -54.60 47.34
N THR A 317 -29.99 -55.53 48.09
CA THR A 317 -31.25 -56.19 47.68
C THR A 317 -32.47 -55.31 47.98
N ILE A 318 -32.38 -54.44 48.98
CA ILE A 318 -33.47 -53.55 49.41
C ILE A 318 -33.73 -52.42 48.39
N GLU A 319 -32.68 -51.89 47.78
CA GLU A 319 -32.78 -50.79 46.81
C GLU A 319 -33.40 -51.23 45.48
N ALA A 320 -33.05 -52.42 44.98
CA ALA A 320 -33.52 -52.96 43.70
C ALA A 320 -35.04 -53.19 43.62
N LEU A 321 -35.68 -53.57 44.74
CA LEU A 321 -37.13 -53.81 44.77
C LEU A 321 -37.93 -52.50 44.85
N ARG A 322 -37.35 -51.41 45.36
CA ARG A 322 -38.04 -50.13 45.59
C ARG A 322 -38.29 -49.37 44.29
N GLU A 323 -37.45 -49.57 43.28
CA GLU A 323 -37.58 -48.96 41.95
C GLU A 323 -38.74 -49.56 41.12
N ARG A 324 -39.10 -50.83 41.31
CA ARG A 324 -40.13 -51.55 40.51
C ARG A 324 -41.59 -51.19 40.87
N LEU A 325 -41.81 -50.44 41.96
CA LEU A 325 -43.11 -50.21 42.58
C LEU A 325 -44.12 -49.38 41.75
N GLY A 326 -43.64 -48.37 41.02
CA GLY A 326 -44.49 -47.40 40.32
C GLY A 326 -45.16 -47.96 39.04
N ALA A 327 -44.52 -48.93 38.38
CA ALA A 327 -45.01 -49.51 37.13
C ALA A 327 -46.21 -50.45 37.34
N VAL A 328 -46.22 -51.16 38.46
CA VAL A 328 -47.20 -52.22 38.77
C VAL A 328 -48.62 -51.67 39.01
N ARG A 329 -48.75 -50.50 39.65
CA ARG A 329 -50.07 -49.88 39.95
C ARG A 329 -50.85 -49.40 38.71
N LYS A 330 -50.15 -48.99 37.66
CA LYS A 330 -50.76 -48.42 36.44
C LYS A 330 -51.28 -49.50 35.48
N ALA A 331 -50.68 -50.69 35.52
CA ALA A 331 -51.00 -51.80 34.63
C ALA A 331 -52.39 -52.42 34.91
N ALA A 332 -52.82 -52.49 36.17
CA ALA A 332 -54.06 -53.18 36.57
C ALA A 332 -55.37 -52.52 36.07
N THR A 333 -55.37 -51.22 35.73
CA THR A 333 -56.60 -50.47 35.37
C THR A 333 -56.91 -50.46 33.86
N ASP A 334 -55.94 -50.71 32.97
CA ASP A 334 -56.08 -50.55 31.50
C ASP A 334 -56.63 -51.79 30.76
N LEU A 335 -56.80 -52.94 31.45
CA LEU A 335 -56.98 -54.27 30.84
C LEU A 335 -58.29 -54.51 30.01
N PRO A 336 -59.49 -54.03 30.38
CA PRO A 336 -60.73 -54.36 29.66
C PRO A 336 -60.88 -53.67 28.30
N ARG A 337 -60.45 -52.40 28.18
CA ARG A 337 -60.53 -51.62 26.94
C ARG A 337 -59.73 -52.29 25.81
N ARG A 338 -58.56 -52.80 26.16
CA ARG A 338 -57.61 -53.43 25.26
C ARG A 338 -58.17 -54.67 24.54
N ARG A 339 -59.12 -55.40 25.15
CA ARG A 339 -59.70 -56.61 24.53
C ARG A 339 -60.63 -56.33 23.34
N HIS A 340 -61.31 -55.17 23.31
CA HIS A 340 -62.25 -54.82 22.23
C HIS A 340 -61.52 -54.39 20.95
N ASP A 341 -60.49 -53.55 21.10
CA ASP A 341 -59.71 -52.99 19.98
C ASP A 341 -58.97 -54.09 19.20
N ARG A 342 -58.66 -55.22 19.84
CA ARG A 342 -58.06 -56.40 19.21
C ARG A 342 -58.95 -57.03 18.13
N ALA A 343 -60.26 -57.12 18.35
CA ALA A 343 -61.18 -57.81 17.44
C ALA A 343 -61.42 -57.03 16.13
N VAL A 344 -61.42 -55.69 16.19
CA VAL A 344 -61.59 -54.82 15.02
C VAL A 344 -60.39 -54.92 14.07
N ALA A 345 -59.19 -55.04 14.64
CA ALA A 345 -57.95 -55.14 13.91
C ALA A 345 -57.80 -56.45 13.11
N GLU A 346 -58.42 -57.54 13.58
CA GLU A 346 -58.41 -58.86 12.93
C GLU A 346 -59.06 -58.80 11.54
N ALA A 347 -60.26 -58.22 11.44
CA ALA A 347 -61.02 -58.15 10.19
C ALA A 347 -60.33 -57.35 9.07
N ALA A 348 -59.55 -56.32 9.43
CA ALA A 348 -58.82 -55.50 8.47
C ALA A 348 -57.57 -56.20 7.89
N LEU A 349 -57.00 -57.16 8.63
CA LEU A 349 -55.89 -57.97 8.15
C LEU A 349 -56.33 -59.02 7.11
N ASP A 350 -57.54 -59.55 7.22
CA ASP A 350 -58.08 -60.52 6.26
C ASP A 350 -58.28 -59.92 4.85
N ASP A 351 -58.51 -58.60 4.75
CA ASP A 351 -58.61 -57.91 3.46
C ASP A 351 -57.25 -57.72 2.77
N CYS A 352 -56.23 -57.40 3.56
CA CYS A 352 -54.86 -57.29 3.08
C CYS A 352 -54.32 -58.62 2.54
N ALA A 353 -54.69 -59.74 3.17
CA ALA A 353 -54.27 -61.09 2.77
C ALA A 353 -54.69 -61.40 1.33
N ARG A 354 -55.95 -61.11 0.97
CA ARG A 354 -56.49 -61.36 -0.37
C ARG A 354 -55.76 -60.59 -1.48
N ARG A 355 -55.32 -59.36 -1.23
CA ARG A 355 -54.63 -58.52 -2.23
C ARG A 355 -53.20 -58.98 -2.53
N LEU A 356 -52.60 -59.73 -1.62
CA LEU A 356 -51.27 -60.34 -1.75
C LEU A 356 -51.33 -61.80 -2.20
N GLY A 357 -52.52 -62.32 -2.50
CA GLY A 357 -52.72 -63.71 -2.94
C GLY A 357 -52.70 -64.74 -1.80
N LEU A 358 -52.88 -64.32 -0.54
CA LEU A 358 -52.89 -65.18 0.65
C LEU A 358 -54.33 -65.47 1.13
N PRO A 359 -54.60 -66.64 1.74
CA PRO A 359 -55.96 -67.09 2.04
C PRO A 359 -56.56 -66.60 3.38
N SER A 360 -55.77 -66.08 4.34
CA SER A 360 -56.30 -65.54 5.61
C SER A 360 -55.33 -64.55 6.29
N HIS A 361 -55.81 -63.79 7.29
CA HIS A 361 -54.96 -62.93 8.13
C HIS A 361 -53.91 -63.73 8.90
N ILE A 362 -54.20 -64.99 9.26
CA ILE A 362 -53.22 -65.86 9.93
C ILE A 362 -52.05 -66.14 8.99
N GLU A 363 -52.33 -66.46 7.72
CA GLU A 363 -51.29 -66.69 6.72
C GLU A 363 -50.59 -65.41 6.28
N LEU A 364 -51.29 -64.28 6.21
CA LEU A 364 -50.69 -62.96 6.02
C LEU A 364 -49.74 -62.62 7.18
N LEU A 365 -50.18 -62.81 8.42
CA LEU A 365 -49.36 -62.54 9.61
C LEU A 365 -48.16 -63.47 9.71
N ALA A 366 -48.32 -64.74 9.30
CA ALA A 366 -47.25 -65.73 9.25
C ALA A 366 -46.24 -65.48 8.12
N SER A 367 -46.69 -64.87 7.01
CA SER A 367 -45.88 -64.62 5.81
C SER A 367 -45.46 -63.16 5.66
N LEU A 368 -45.56 -62.36 6.73
CA LEU A 368 -45.22 -60.94 6.72
C LEU A 368 -43.72 -60.74 6.50
N PRO A 369 -43.33 -60.02 5.43
CA PRO A 369 -42.00 -59.47 5.32
C PRO A 369 -41.72 -58.60 6.53
N THR A 370 -40.47 -58.64 7.00
CA THR A 370 -40.05 -57.78 8.10
C THR A 370 -40.04 -56.31 7.63
N GLU A 371 -40.35 -55.36 8.53
CA GLU A 371 -40.20 -53.91 8.26
C GLU A 371 -38.81 -53.58 7.70
N PRO A 372 -37.71 -54.14 8.25
CA PRO A 372 -36.38 -54.08 7.63
C PRO A 372 -36.33 -54.61 6.20
N ALA A 373 -36.98 -55.73 5.86
CA ALA A 373 -36.98 -56.26 4.50
C ALA A 373 -37.75 -55.35 3.52
N LEU A 374 -38.85 -54.73 3.96
CA LEU A 374 -39.62 -53.77 3.15
C LEU A 374 -38.85 -52.46 2.95
N ALA A 375 -38.20 -51.97 4.01
CA ALA A 375 -37.34 -50.79 3.95
C ALA A 375 -36.08 -51.05 3.10
N ASP A 376 -35.44 -52.21 3.27
CA ASP A 376 -34.29 -52.67 2.47
C ASP A 376 -34.66 -52.79 0.99
N ALA A 377 -35.84 -53.32 0.66
CA ALA A 377 -36.31 -53.35 -0.72
C ALA A 377 -36.51 -51.94 -1.31
N ARG A 378 -37.17 -51.01 -0.59
CA ARG A 378 -37.34 -49.61 -1.05
C ARG A 378 -36.00 -48.90 -1.22
N ASP A 379 -35.13 -49.04 -0.23
CA ASP A 379 -33.81 -48.42 -0.20
C ASP A 379 -32.91 -48.97 -1.31
N ARG A 380 -32.91 -50.29 -1.56
CA ARG A 380 -32.17 -50.89 -2.68
C ARG A 380 -32.71 -50.49 -4.04
N ILE A 381 -34.02 -50.35 -4.22
CA ILE A 381 -34.62 -49.85 -5.48
C ILE A 381 -34.13 -48.43 -5.76
N GLU A 382 -34.24 -47.54 -4.76
CA GLU A 382 -33.83 -46.14 -4.91
C GLU A 382 -32.32 -46.01 -5.07
N LYS A 383 -31.52 -46.75 -4.29
CA LYS A 383 -30.06 -46.79 -4.43
C LYS A 383 -29.65 -47.33 -5.79
N MET A 384 -30.25 -48.42 -6.27
CA MET A 384 -29.91 -48.98 -7.57
C MET A 384 -30.26 -48.00 -8.70
N ARG A 385 -31.39 -47.29 -8.62
CA ARG A 385 -31.76 -46.23 -9.58
C ARG A 385 -30.75 -45.08 -9.55
N ARG A 386 -30.42 -44.57 -8.37
CA ARG A 386 -29.51 -43.45 -8.16
C ARG A 386 -28.07 -43.77 -8.57
N THR A 387 -27.52 -44.89 -8.11
CA THR A 387 -26.14 -45.31 -8.43
C THR A 387 -25.99 -45.63 -9.92
N THR A 388 -27.03 -46.12 -10.60
CA THR A 388 -27.00 -46.30 -12.06
C THR A 388 -26.91 -44.95 -12.80
N GLN A 389 -27.60 -43.91 -12.33
CA GLN A 389 -27.51 -42.56 -12.89
C GLN A 389 -26.16 -41.90 -12.59
N GLU A 390 -25.68 -42.00 -11.34
CA GLU A 390 -24.38 -41.46 -10.91
C GLU A 390 -23.21 -42.10 -11.68
N LEU A 391 -23.26 -43.42 -11.93
CA LEU A 391 -22.24 -44.11 -12.71
C LEU A 391 -22.11 -43.56 -14.13
N ALA A 392 -23.23 -43.29 -14.82
CA ALA A 392 -23.22 -42.74 -16.18
C ALA A 392 -22.57 -41.35 -16.26
N GLU A 393 -22.76 -40.51 -15.23
CA GLU A 393 -22.13 -39.19 -15.13
C GLU A 393 -20.63 -39.29 -14.82
N ILE A 394 -20.25 -40.19 -13.92
CA ILE A 394 -18.84 -40.46 -13.55
C ILE A 394 -18.06 -41.03 -14.74
N GLU A 395 -18.65 -41.93 -15.52
CA GLU A 395 -18.03 -42.49 -16.74
C GLU A 395 -17.69 -41.40 -17.77
N ALA A 396 -18.58 -40.43 -17.97
CA ALA A 396 -18.34 -39.28 -18.85
C ALA A 396 -17.19 -38.39 -18.34
N ARG A 397 -17.12 -38.15 -17.01
CA ARG A 397 -16.05 -37.39 -16.38
C ARG A 397 -14.70 -38.12 -16.47
N HIS A 398 -14.68 -39.41 -16.17
CA HIS A 398 -13.50 -40.27 -16.30
C HIS A 398 -12.95 -40.27 -17.73
N ALA A 399 -13.80 -40.44 -18.75
CA ALA A 399 -13.40 -40.43 -20.15
C ALA A 399 -12.82 -39.07 -20.62
N ARG A 400 -13.20 -37.96 -19.95
CA ARG A 400 -12.61 -36.64 -20.21
C ARG A 400 -11.26 -36.50 -19.51
N ALA A 401 -11.18 -36.80 -18.21
CA ALA A 401 -9.94 -36.72 -17.44
C ALA A 401 -8.82 -37.60 -18.04
N LYS A 402 -9.18 -38.79 -18.53
CA LYS A 402 -8.24 -39.70 -19.20
C LYS A 402 -7.66 -39.13 -20.49
N ARG A 403 -8.48 -38.47 -21.32
CA ARG A 403 -8.00 -37.80 -22.55
C ARG A 403 -7.08 -36.62 -22.25
N GLU A 404 -7.35 -35.87 -21.18
CA GLU A 404 -6.49 -34.76 -20.74
C GLU A 404 -5.16 -35.27 -20.18
N PHE A 405 -5.17 -36.40 -19.44
CA PHE A 405 -3.96 -37.06 -18.93
C PHE A 405 -3.07 -37.62 -20.05
N ASP A 406 -3.65 -38.36 -21.00
CA ASP A 406 -2.93 -38.94 -22.13
C ASP A 406 -2.29 -37.84 -23.02
N GLY A 407 -2.96 -36.70 -23.17
CA GLY A 407 -2.41 -35.52 -23.87
C GLY A 407 -1.25 -34.86 -23.12
N ALA A 408 -1.28 -34.84 -21.78
CA ALA A 408 -0.23 -34.26 -20.95
C ALA A 408 1.00 -35.17 -20.76
N ALA A 409 0.85 -36.49 -20.98
CA ALA A 409 1.94 -37.46 -20.94
C ALA A 409 2.80 -37.46 -22.23
N ALA A 410 2.26 -36.93 -23.34
CA ALA A 410 2.98 -36.84 -24.63
C ALA A 410 4.05 -35.72 -24.66
N THR A 411 3.96 -34.74 -23.76
CA THR A 411 5.00 -33.73 -23.52
C THR A 411 5.97 -34.27 -22.47
N GLY A 412 7.06 -34.88 -22.93
CA GLY A 412 8.04 -35.62 -22.13
C GLY A 412 8.58 -34.91 -20.88
N ASP A 413 9.16 -35.70 -19.98
CA ASP A 413 9.71 -35.22 -18.71
C ASP A 413 10.86 -34.23 -18.88
N ASP A 414 10.75 -33.10 -18.20
CA ASP A 414 11.79 -32.08 -18.11
C ASP A 414 12.70 -32.45 -16.91
N PRO A 415 13.96 -32.84 -17.14
CA PRO A 415 14.83 -33.31 -16.07
C PRO A 415 15.38 -32.13 -15.26
N HIS A 416 15.14 -32.19 -13.95
CA HIS A 416 15.72 -31.36 -12.88
C HIS A 416 15.13 -29.96 -12.65
N LEU A 417 14.12 -29.89 -11.77
CA LEU A 417 13.86 -28.72 -10.93
C LEU A 417 15.08 -28.48 -10.02
N VAL A 418 15.96 -27.56 -10.41
CA VAL A 418 17.03 -27.05 -9.54
C VAL A 418 16.38 -26.30 -8.37
N ASP A 419 16.79 -26.58 -7.14
CA ASP A 419 16.35 -25.82 -5.97
C ASP A 419 16.86 -24.36 -6.07
N LEU A 420 15.93 -23.42 -6.22
CA LEU A 420 16.23 -21.99 -6.38
C LEU A 420 16.65 -21.33 -5.06
N GLU A 421 16.31 -21.91 -3.91
CA GLU A 421 16.48 -21.23 -2.63
C GLU A 421 17.97 -20.96 -2.28
N PRO A 422 18.89 -21.93 -2.44
CA PRO A 422 20.33 -21.67 -2.29
C PRO A 422 20.86 -20.64 -3.30
N LEU A 423 20.26 -20.57 -4.48
CA LEU A 423 20.68 -19.69 -5.57
C LEU A 423 20.21 -18.24 -5.32
N ARG A 424 19.00 -18.08 -4.76
CA ARG A 424 18.45 -16.81 -4.27
C ARG A 424 19.29 -16.23 -3.14
N GLN A 425 19.58 -17.02 -2.11
CA GLN A 425 20.38 -16.57 -0.96
C GLN A 425 21.78 -16.10 -1.39
N ARG A 426 22.42 -16.81 -2.32
CA ARG A 426 23.72 -16.44 -2.87
C ARG A 426 23.68 -15.17 -3.72
N PHE A 427 22.59 -14.92 -4.45
CA PHE A 427 22.40 -13.69 -5.22
C PHE A 427 22.09 -12.48 -4.31
N GLU A 428 21.19 -12.64 -3.33
CA GLU A 428 20.86 -11.60 -2.34
C GLU A 428 22.07 -11.17 -1.51
N ALA A 429 22.97 -12.12 -1.18
CA ALA A 429 24.21 -11.84 -0.46
C ALA A 429 25.20 -10.93 -1.23
N LEU A 430 25.02 -10.72 -2.53
CA LEU A 430 25.85 -9.79 -3.31
C LEU A 430 25.56 -8.32 -2.97
N GLY A 431 24.37 -8.01 -2.43
CA GLY A 431 23.96 -6.65 -2.11
C GLY A 431 23.82 -5.73 -3.33
N ASP A 432 23.63 -4.43 -3.08
CA ASP A 432 23.46 -3.41 -4.13
C ASP A 432 24.81 -2.84 -4.59
N ILE A 433 25.51 -3.62 -5.41
CA ILE A 433 26.82 -3.25 -5.96
C ILE A 433 26.77 -1.98 -6.82
N PRO A 434 25.77 -1.75 -7.70
CA PRO A 434 25.62 -0.49 -8.43
C PRO A 434 25.52 0.74 -7.52
N ALA A 435 24.74 0.66 -6.43
CA ALA A 435 24.63 1.78 -5.48
C ALA A 435 25.94 2.04 -4.72
N GLN A 436 26.71 1.00 -4.40
CA GLN A 436 28.04 1.13 -3.80
C GLN A 436 29.02 1.82 -4.75
N GLU A 437 29.05 1.44 -6.02
CA GLU A 437 29.88 2.05 -7.07
C GLU A 437 29.52 3.54 -7.27
N ASP A 438 28.23 3.87 -7.28
CA ASP A 438 27.75 5.25 -7.39
C ASP A 438 28.03 6.10 -6.15
N ARG A 439 27.97 5.52 -4.94
CA ARG A 439 28.35 6.20 -3.71
C ARG A 439 29.84 6.53 -3.72
N LEU A 440 30.69 5.56 -4.04
CA LEU A 440 32.14 5.74 -4.11
C LEU A 440 32.53 6.85 -5.11
N ARG A 441 31.89 6.87 -6.29
CA ARG A 441 32.11 7.91 -7.30
C ARG A 441 31.76 9.31 -6.78
N ARG A 442 30.62 9.47 -6.09
CA ARG A 442 30.19 10.74 -5.50
C ARG A 442 31.10 11.19 -4.37
N ASP A 443 31.47 10.29 -3.48
CA ASP A 443 32.32 10.60 -2.32
C ASP A 443 33.73 11.03 -2.79
N ARG A 444 34.29 10.38 -3.82
CA ARG A 444 35.54 10.82 -4.48
C ARG A 444 35.44 12.22 -5.08
N ALA A 445 34.34 12.52 -5.79
CA ALA A 445 34.13 13.84 -6.37
C ALA A 445 33.98 14.93 -5.29
N ALA A 446 33.23 14.65 -4.23
CA ALA A 446 33.05 15.57 -3.11
C ALA A 446 34.37 15.87 -2.39
N LEU A 447 35.18 14.83 -2.14
CA LEU A 447 36.51 14.99 -1.55
C LEU A 447 37.43 15.85 -2.43
N ALA A 448 37.41 15.66 -3.75
CA ALA A 448 38.22 16.46 -4.67
C ALA A 448 37.86 17.95 -4.61
N VAL A 449 36.56 18.28 -4.63
CA VAL A 449 36.06 19.65 -4.52
C VAL A 449 36.44 20.27 -3.17
N GLU A 450 36.28 19.52 -2.07
CA GLU A 450 36.64 20.02 -0.74
C GLU A 450 38.15 20.28 -0.60
N CYS A 451 39.00 19.39 -1.13
CA CYS A 451 40.45 19.60 -1.17
C CYS A 451 40.83 20.86 -1.96
N GLU A 452 40.18 21.11 -3.11
CA GLU A 452 40.41 22.32 -3.91
C GLU A 452 39.96 23.59 -3.16
N ALA A 453 38.79 23.54 -2.51
CA ALA A 453 38.26 24.64 -1.71
C ALA A 453 39.17 24.96 -0.51
N ILE A 454 39.71 23.94 0.17
CA ILE A 454 40.70 24.14 1.25
C ILE A 454 41.98 24.77 0.70
N GLY A 455 42.48 24.30 -0.45
CA GLY A 455 43.66 24.88 -1.11
C GLY A 455 43.48 26.38 -1.42
N SER A 456 42.30 26.75 -1.94
CA SER A 456 41.95 28.15 -2.19
C SER A 456 41.84 28.98 -0.90
N ALA A 457 41.19 28.44 0.13
CA ALA A 457 41.06 29.12 1.44
C ALA A 457 42.42 29.35 2.11
N LEU A 458 43.36 28.40 1.96
CA LEU A 458 44.72 28.52 2.46
C LEU A 458 45.52 29.60 1.72
N ALA A 459 45.36 29.69 0.40
CA ALA A 459 46.00 30.71 -0.44
C ALA A 459 45.46 32.13 -0.17
N ALA A 460 44.23 32.26 0.34
CA ALA A 460 43.61 33.53 0.69
C ALA A 460 44.03 34.08 2.07
N LEU A 461 44.79 33.33 2.85
CA LEU A 461 45.35 33.81 4.12
C LEU A 461 46.54 34.75 3.86
N ASP A 462 46.60 35.87 4.58
CA ASP A 462 47.71 36.81 4.56
C ASP A 462 48.26 37.01 5.99
N PRO A 463 49.51 36.61 6.27
CA PRO A 463 50.48 35.99 5.36
C PRO A 463 50.11 34.53 5.02
N ALA A 464 50.45 34.09 3.79
CA ALA A 464 50.12 32.74 3.34
C ALA A 464 51.01 31.68 4.03
N PRO A 465 50.43 30.65 4.68
CA PRO A 465 51.19 29.65 5.44
C PRO A 465 51.98 28.62 4.60
N GLY A 466 51.87 28.67 3.26
CA GLY A 466 52.55 27.74 2.34
C GLY A 466 51.68 26.57 1.87
N PRO A 467 52.25 25.47 1.34
CA PRO A 467 51.50 24.34 0.80
C PRO A 467 50.84 23.48 1.89
N LEU A 468 49.69 22.88 1.54
CA LEU A 468 48.78 22.12 2.41
C LEU A 468 49.48 21.14 3.38
N ASP A 469 50.49 20.43 2.89
CA ASP A 469 51.18 19.36 3.63
C ASP A 469 51.98 19.88 4.84
N ARG A 470 52.36 21.17 4.83
CA ARG A 470 53.14 21.80 5.90
C ARG A 470 52.27 22.54 6.92
N VAL A 471 51.01 22.78 6.61
CA VAL A 471 50.09 23.61 7.42
C VAL A 471 49.88 23.04 8.83
N ARG A 472 49.76 21.72 8.95
CA ARG A 472 49.56 21.04 10.24
C ARG A 472 50.75 21.12 11.18
N ALA A 473 51.95 21.23 10.61
CA ALA A 473 53.20 21.27 11.35
C ALA A 473 53.74 22.69 11.53
N LEU A 474 53.01 23.71 11.04
CA LEU A 474 53.47 25.10 11.09
C LEU A 474 53.46 25.61 12.55
N PRO A 475 54.63 25.96 13.12
CA PRO A 475 54.72 26.39 14.50
C PRO A 475 54.29 27.84 14.61
N VAL A 476 53.03 28.09 14.93
CA VAL A 476 52.48 29.44 15.14
C VAL A 476 52.14 29.69 16.60
N PRO A 477 52.21 30.95 17.08
CA PRO A 477 51.83 31.29 18.44
C PRO A 477 50.40 30.84 18.77
N ASP A 478 50.19 30.43 20.02
CA ASP A 478 48.85 30.06 20.48
C ASP A 478 47.91 31.27 20.47
N ARG A 479 46.60 30.97 20.45
CA ARG A 479 45.56 32.00 20.43
C ARG A 479 45.65 32.96 21.63
N ALA A 480 46.01 32.45 22.82
CA ALA A 480 46.07 33.24 24.04
C ALA A 480 47.23 34.25 24.03
N VAL A 481 48.37 33.87 23.45
CA VAL A 481 49.54 34.72 23.21
C VAL A 481 49.16 35.83 22.25
N ILE A 482 48.50 35.52 21.13
CA ILE A 482 48.05 36.53 20.15
C ILE A 482 47.05 37.49 20.79
N THR A 483 46.07 36.99 21.56
CA THR A 483 45.09 37.84 22.27
C THR A 483 45.75 38.76 23.29
N LYS A 484 46.75 38.28 24.06
CA LYS A 484 47.53 39.12 24.97
C LYS A 484 48.19 40.29 24.24
N PHE A 485 48.86 40.03 23.11
CA PHE A 485 49.48 41.10 22.32
C PHE A 485 48.43 42.06 21.74
N ALA A 486 47.31 41.56 21.22
CA ALA A 486 46.23 42.41 20.71
C ALA A 486 45.69 43.37 21.79
N SER A 487 45.44 42.88 23.00
CA SER A 487 44.99 43.71 24.12
C SER A 487 46.05 44.73 24.57
N ALA A 488 47.33 44.37 24.55
CA ALA A 488 48.42 45.25 24.94
C ALA A 488 48.62 46.41 23.94
N PHE A 489 48.49 46.13 22.63
CA PHE A 489 48.49 47.17 21.59
C PHE A 489 47.29 48.10 21.74
N GLU A 490 46.07 47.56 21.88
CA GLU A 490 44.85 48.34 22.00
C GLU A 490 44.85 49.27 23.24
N LEU A 491 45.31 48.75 24.39
CA LEU A 491 45.43 49.53 25.62
C LEU A 491 46.43 50.67 25.44
N SER A 492 47.60 50.38 24.85
CA SER A 492 48.67 51.36 24.66
C SER A 492 48.30 52.44 23.62
N GLU A 493 47.63 52.07 22.53
CA GLU A 493 47.16 53.01 21.52
C GLU A 493 46.03 53.91 22.03
N THR A 494 45.10 53.35 22.79
CA THR A 494 44.02 54.12 23.44
C THR A 494 44.59 55.15 24.41
N GLU A 495 45.56 54.73 25.21
CA GLU A 495 46.21 55.62 26.17
C GLU A 495 47.07 56.70 25.47
N LEU A 496 47.75 56.39 24.36
CA LEU A 496 48.42 57.40 23.54
C LEU A 496 47.45 58.46 23.02
N LYS A 497 46.29 58.04 22.47
CA LYS A 497 45.25 58.96 22.01
C LYS A 497 44.73 59.86 23.14
N ARG A 498 44.58 59.30 24.35
CA ARG A 498 44.18 60.04 25.55
C ARG A 498 45.21 61.11 25.93
N LEU A 499 46.50 60.74 25.95
CA LEU A 499 47.60 61.65 26.25
C LEU A 499 47.76 62.73 25.17
N ASP A 500 47.60 62.40 23.89
CA ASP A 500 47.58 63.37 22.78
C ASP A 500 46.47 64.41 22.95
N ALA A 501 45.27 63.98 23.37
CA ALA A 501 44.16 64.88 23.66
C ALA A 501 44.43 65.77 24.89
N GLU A 502 45.08 65.24 25.93
CA GLU A 502 45.52 66.03 27.09
C GLU A 502 46.56 67.09 26.71
N ILE A 503 47.55 66.73 25.88
CA ILE A 503 48.55 67.69 25.36
C ILE A 503 47.86 68.80 24.58
N ALA A 504 46.93 68.46 23.67
CA ALA A 504 46.19 69.46 22.90
C ALA A 504 45.36 70.40 23.79
N LYS A 505 44.80 69.90 24.90
CA LYS A 505 44.10 70.72 25.91
C LYS A 505 45.04 71.70 26.60
N TYR A 506 46.23 71.25 27.01
CA TYR A 506 47.23 72.13 27.63
C TYR A 506 47.78 73.16 26.62
N ASP A 507 48.00 72.78 25.36
CA ASP A 507 48.41 73.69 24.28
C ASP A 507 47.37 74.80 24.06
N ALA A 508 46.08 74.46 24.08
CA ALA A 508 45.01 75.44 23.98
C ALA A 508 44.98 76.40 25.20
N ALA A 509 45.20 75.89 26.41
CA ALA A 509 45.24 76.68 27.64
C ALA A 509 46.47 77.61 27.72
N ILE A 510 47.63 77.15 27.22
CA ILE A 510 48.85 77.94 27.04
C ILE A 510 48.56 79.08 26.08
N THR A 511 48.04 78.76 24.89
CA THR A 511 47.71 79.78 23.86
C THR A 511 46.71 80.82 24.39
N ALA A 512 45.72 80.40 25.19
CA ALA A 512 44.76 81.31 25.81
C ALA A 512 45.42 82.25 26.82
N SER A 513 46.29 81.73 27.69
CA SER A 513 47.03 82.52 28.69
C SER A 513 48.05 83.45 28.04
N GLU A 514 48.70 83.03 26.94
CA GLU A 514 49.58 83.89 26.15
C GLU A 514 48.83 85.04 25.47
N LYS A 515 47.63 84.79 24.92
CA LYS A 515 46.76 85.84 24.38
C LYS A 515 46.27 86.81 25.46
N GLU A 516 45.98 86.31 26.65
CA GLU A 516 45.58 87.12 27.80
C GLU A 516 46.73 88.03 28.26
N LEU A 517 47.96 87.50 28.34
CA LEU A 517 49.17 88.30 28.58
C LEU A 517 49.37 89.37 27.51
N ALA A 518 49.27 89.01 26.23
CA ALA A 518 49.42 89.96 25.12
C ALA A 518 48.39 91.10 25.18
N LYS A 519 47.14 90.83 25.61
CA LYS A 519 46.12 91.86 25.85
C LYS A 519 46.46 92.75 27.04
N LEU A 520 46.96 92.18 28.13
CA LEU A 520 47.39 92.96 29.30
C LEU A 520 48.58 93.86 28.97
N SER A 521 49.46 93.44 28.04
CA SER A 521 50.62 94.21 27.58
C SER A 521 50.32 95.22 26.45
N SER A 522 49.13 95.21 25.82
CA SER A 522 48.84 96.09 24.67
C SER A 522 48.63 97.57 25.01
N ALA A 523 48.39 97.88 26.29
CA ALA A 523 48.20 99.26 26.77
C ALA A 523 49.52 99.96 27.17
N GLY A 524 50.67 99.28 27.02
CA GLY A 524 51.99 99.74 27.45
C GLY A 524 52.74 98.65 28.23
N ALA A 525 54.05 98.81 28.43
CA ALA A 525 54.82 97.90 29.28
C ALA A 525 54.19 97.88 30.69
N VAL A 526 53.90 96.68 31.22
CA VAL A 526 53.34 96.51 32.56
C VAL A 526 54.51 96.17 33.50
N PRO A 527 55.06 97.15 34.24
CA PRO A 527 56.11 96.87 35.18
C PRO A 527 55.60 95.92 36.27
N THR A 528 56.37 94.87 36.52
CA THR A 528 56.10 93.90 37.59
C THR A 528 56.83 94.30 38.87
N LYS A 529 56.46 93.68 39.99
CA LYS A 529 57.23 93.83 41.24
C LYS A 529 58.68 93.36 41.07
N ALA A 530 58.93 92.39 40.19
CA ALA A 530 60.28 91.92 39.86
C ALA A 530 61.10 92.99 39.12
N ASP A 531 60.48 93.72 38.17
CA ASP A 531 61.15 94.83 37.47
C ASP A 531 61.53 95.97 38.44
N LEU A 532 60.67 96.25 39.42
CA LEU A 532 60.99 97.21 40.49
C LEU A 532 62.16 96.74 41.37
N VAL A 533 62.23 95.44 41.69
CA VAL A 533 63.36 94.87 42.44
C VAL A 533 64.66 94.94 41.62
N ALA A 534 64.62 94.58 40.33
CA ALA A 534 65.78 94.65 39.44
C ALA A 534 66.27 96.09 39.23
N ALA A 535 65.35 97.05 39.07
CA ALA A 535 65.67 98.47 38.99
C ALA A 535 66.30 98.99 40.30
N ARG A 536 65.79 98.55 41.46
CA ARG A 536 66.37 98.86 42.78
C ARG A 536 67.79 98.33 42.91
N GLN A 537 68.02 97.08 42.49
CA GLN A 537 69.35 96.47 42.50
C GLN A 537 70.32 97.23 41.58
N THR A 538 69.88 97.62 40.37
CA THR A 538 70.69 98.41 39.43
C THR A 538 71.05 99.79 40.01
N ARG A 539 70.11 100.46 40.70
CA ARG A 539 70.40 101.70 41.43
C ARG A 539 71.39 101.45 42.56
N ASP A 540 71.22 100.40 43.35
CA ASP A 540 72.10 100.10 44.48
C ASP A 540 73.54 99.79 44.01
N GLU A 541 73.69 99.10 42.89
CA GLU A 541 74.98 98.89 42.21
C GLU A 541 75.60 100.21 41.73
N ARG A 542 74.83 101.08 41.05
CA ARG A 542 75.30 102.40 40.60
C ARG A 542 75.62 103.34 41.76
N LEU A 543 74.86 103.26 42.85
CA LEU A 543 75.07 104.04 44.07
C LEU A 543 76.35 103.58 44.77
N GLY A 544 76.60 102.27 44.84
CA GLY A 544 77.87 101.70 45.28
C GLY A 544 79.05 102.21 44.43
N ALA A 545 78.92 102.16 43.11
CA ALA A 545 79.93 102.67 42.19
C ALA A 545 80.18 104.20 42.34
N LEU A 546 79.15 104.98 42.69
CA LEU A 546 79.29 106.40 43.03
C LEU A 546 80.08 106.57 44.34
N TYR A 547 79.75 105.81 45.39
CA TYR A 547 80.46 105.83 46.68
C TYR A 547 81.95 105.53 46.50
N ASP A 548 82.28 104.50 45.72
CA ASP A 548 83.67 104.11 45.44
C ASP A 548 84.44 105.17 44.62
N GLY A 549 83.72 106.07 43.93
CA GLY A 549 84.29 107.14 43.10
C GLY A 549 84.32 108.53 43.73
N LEU A 550 83.92 108.69 45.00
CA LEU A 550 83.71 110.00 45.64
C LEU A 550 84.97 110.89 45.74
N ASP A 551 86.15 110.28 45.74
CA ASP A 551 87.45 110.96 45.76
C ASP A 551 88.06 111.16 44.35
N GLY A 552 87.38 110.71 43.30
CA GLY A 552 87.86 110.76 41.90
C GLY A 552 87.74 112.12 41.20
N ASP A 553 88.08 112.15 39.91
CA ASP A 553 87.99 113.37 39.08
C ASP A 553 86.56 113.95 39.07
N ARG A 554 86.47 115.27 38.96
CA ARG A 554 85.18 115.98 39.00
C ARG A 554 84.27 115.58 37.84
N GLY A 555 84.82 115.29 36.66
CA GLY A 555 84.05 114.83 35.50
C GLY A 555 83.47 113.44 35.72
N GLU A 556 84.28 112.52 36.26
CA GLU A 556 83.88 111.14 36.53
C GLU A 556 82.82 111.04 37.64
N ARG A 557 82.96 111.83 38.71
CA ARG A 557 81.93 111.93 39.77
C ARG A 557 80.61 112.48 39.26
N ARG A 558 80.66 113.45 38.34
CA ARG A 558 79.45 114.01 37.72
C ARG A 558 78.71 112.94 36.91
N LEU A 559 79.43 112.17 36.08
CA LEU A 559 78.87 111.06 35.31
C LEU A 559 78.22 110.00 36.21
N ARG A 560 78.92 109.53 37.25
CA ARG A 560 78.37 108.52 38.17
C ARG A 560 77.16 109.03 38.96
N PHE A 561 77.14 110.32 39.31
CA PHE A 561 75.99 110.94 39.95
C PHE A 561 74.80 111.01 38.99
N ASP A 562 75.04 111.36 37.72
CA ASP A 562 74.03 111.38 36.67
C ASP A 562 73.47 109.97 36.41
N ASP A 563 74.31 108.91 36.46
CA ASP A 563 73.90 107.51 36.33
C ASP A 563 72.99 107.04 37.47
N VAL A 564 73.28 107.44 38.71
CA VAL A 564 72.45 107.15 39.89
C VAL A 564 71.14 107.94 39.83
N ALA A 565 71.20 109.20 39.41
CA ALA A 565 70.01 110.04 39.24
C ALA A 565 69.11 109.53 38.11
N GLU A 566 69.69 108.97 37.04
CA GLU A 566 68.95 108.27 35.99
C GLU A 566 68.28 107.00 36.54
N ALA A 567 69.02 106.11 37.21
CA ALA A 567 68.45 104.88 37.76
C ALA A 567 67.38 105.13 38.84
N SER A 568 67.53 106.20 39.62
CA SER A 568 66.50 106.61 40.60
C SER A 568 65.23 107.09 39.89
N ARG A 569 65.36 107.89 38.82
CA ARG A 569 64.21 108.28 37.98
C ARG A 569 63.54 107.08 37.33
N THR A 570 64.30 106.04 36.96
CA THR A 570 63.73 104.78 36.44
C THR A 570 62.93 104.03 37.51
N ILE A 571 63.40 103.96 38.76
CA ILE A 571 62.64 103.36 39.86
C ILE A 571 61.35 104.13 40.14
N ASP A 572 61.42 105.45 40.18
CA ASP A 572 60.25 106.30 40.42
C ASP A 572 59.22 106.11 39.30
N ALA A 573 59.66 106.10 38.04
CA ALA A 573 58.79 105.83 36.90
C ALA A 573 58.13 104.43 36.94
N ILE A 574 58.88 103.40 37.35
CA ILE A 574 58.36 102.03 37.52
C ILE A 574 57.37 101.98 38.70
N THR A 575 57.68 102.67 39.80
CA THR A 575 56.84 102.70 41.02
C THR A 575 55.54 103.44 40.78
N ASP A 576 55.58 104.61 40.13
CA ASP A 576 54.41 105.39 39.76
C ASP A 576 53.51 104.61 38.79
N SER A 577 54.11 103.89 37.84
CA SER A 577 53.37 103.01 36.92
C SER A 577 52.72 101.81 37.63
N LEU A 578 53.41 101.19 38.59
CA LEU A 578 52.86 100.11 39.44
C LEU A 578 51.70 100.58 40.34
N LEU A 579 51.79 101.80 40.88
CA LEU A 579 50.75 102.41 41.71
C LEU A 579 49.53 102.84 40.89
N THR A 580 49.74 103.28 39.65
CA THR A 580 48.65 103.72 38.75
C THR A 580 47.86 102.53 38.18
N ASP A 581 48.53 101.39 37.92
CA ASP A 581 47.95 100.20 37.27
C ASP A 581 48.11 98.91 38.12
N THR A 582 47.91 98.99 39.44
CA THR A 582 48.17 97.87 40.37
C THR A 582 47.36 96.60 40.06
N GLU A 583 46.10 96.75 39.67
CA GLU A 583 45.23 95.62 39.30
C GLU A 583 45.73 94.89 38.04
N ARG A 584 46.21 95.65 37.03
CA ARG A 584 46.75 95.08 35.78
C ARG A 584 48.07 94.34 36.03
N ALA A 585 48.92 94.85 36.91
CA ALA A 585 50.17 94.20 37.30
C ALA A 585 49.93 92.88 38.07
N ALA A 586 48.94 92.85 38.98
CA ALA A 586 48.58 91.64 39.73
C ALA A 586 47.98 90.55 38.81
N LEU A 587 47.10 90.92 37.88
CA LEU A 587 46.54 90.00 36.88
C LEU A 587 47.62 89.46 35.94
N HIS A 588 48.58 90.30 35.51
CA HIS A 588 49.69 89.88 34.67
C HIS A 588 50.57 88.83 35.37
N GLU A 589 50.90 89.03 36.65
CA GLU A 589 51.68 88.09 37.46
C GLU A 589 50.93 86.77 37.71
N ASP A 590 49.61 86.82 37.91
CA ASP A 590 48.76 85.62 38.07
C ASP A 590 48.69 84.78 36.79
N VAL A 591 48.47 85.43 35.63
CA VAL A 591 48.44 84.74 34.33
C VAL A 591 49.82 84.18 33.97
N GLN A 592 50.91 84.86 34.30
CA GLN A 592 52.28 84.33 34.14
C GLN A 592 52.52 83.08 34.97
N ARG A 593 52.09 83.06 36.24
CA ARG A 593 52.21 81.88 37.12
C ARG A 593 51.40 80.71 36.57
N ARG A 594 50.14 80.95 36.20
CA ARG A 594 49.25 79.94 35.60
C ARG A 594 49.83 79.38 34.31
N LEU A 595 50.45 80.21 33.47
CA LEU A 595 51.12 79.77 32.24
C LEU A 595 52.33 78.87 32.55
N ALA A 596 53.15 79.21 33.54
CA ALA A 596 54.28 78.38 33.95
C ALA A 596 53.83 77.02 34.50
N GLU A 597 52.78 77.00 35.33
CA GLU A 597 52.16 75.76 35.85
C GLU A 597 51.61 74.89 34.71
N THR A 598 50.88 75.50 33.77
CA THR A 598 50.28 74.79 32.62
C THR A 598 51.36 74.20 31.69
N ARG A 599 52.48 74.90 31.49
CA ARG A 599 53.63 74.40 30.72
C ARG A 599 54.31 73.22 31.41
N SER A 600 54.53 73.30 32.72
CA SER A 600 55.10 72.20 33.51
C SER A 600 54.26 70.93 33.43
N GLU A 601 52.93 71.06 33.57
CA GLU A 601 52.04 69.89 33.48
C GLU A 601 52.01 69.29 32.07
N ARG A 602 52.07 70.14 31.02
CA ARG A 602 52.21 69.67 29.64
C ARG A 602 53.49 68.87 29.42
N GLU A 603 54.63 69.35 29.93
CA GLU A 603 55.93 68.66 29.84
C GLU A 603 55.83 67.24 30.43
N ARG A 604 55.17 67.13 31.60
CA ARG A 604 54.96 65.85 32.29
C ARG A 604 54.11 64.87 31.48
N VAL A 605 53.08 65.36 30.78
CA VAL A 605 52.24 64.52 29.90
C VAL A 605 53.01 64.09 28.65
N ILE A 606 53.85 64.96 28.08
CA ILE A 606 54.73 64.62 26.95
C ILE A 606 55.73 63.53 27.31
N GLU A 607 56.35 63.62 28.49
CA GLU A 607 57.29 62.60 28.97
C GLU A 607 56.60 61.23 29.15
N LYS A 608 55.40 61.22 29.75
CA LYS A 608 54.57 60.00 29.84
C LYS A 608 54.23 59.42 28.47
N ARG A 609 53.87 60.27 27.51
CA ARG A 609 53.58 59.85 26.12
C ARG A 609 54.81 59.24 25.45
N ALA A 610 55.98 59.85 25.61
CA ALA A 610 57.24 59.32 25.06
C ALA A 610 57.58 57.94 25.66
N GLY A 611 57.42 57.77 26.98
CA GLY A 611 57.59 56.48 27.64
C GLY A 611 56.63 55.41 27.12
N LEU A 612 55.36 55.76 26.87
CA LEU A 612 54.37 54.82 26.33
C LEU A 612 54.65 54.46 24.85
N GLN A 613 55.14 55.40 24.04
CA GLN A 613 55.61 55.12 22.67
C GLN A 613 56.79 54.14 22.66
N GLN A 614 57.73 54.29 23.60
CA GLN A 614 58.86 53.37 23.73
C GLN A 614 58.38 51.97 24.16
N GLY A 615 57.45 51.87 25.10
CA GLY A 615 56.81 50.60 25.47
C GLY A 615 56.09 49.92 24.30
N LEU A 616 55.46 50.69 23.41
CA LEU A 616 54.80 50.17 22.21
C LEU A 616 55.81 49.60 21.19
N ALA A 617 56.99 50.22 21.07
CA ALA A 617 58.10 49.68 20.27
C ALA A 617 58.59 48.33 20.82
N ASP A 618 58.75 48.20 22.15
CA ASP A 618 59.15 46.95 22.80
C ASP A 618 58.11 45.83 22.60
N ILE A 619 56.82 46.17 22.68
CA ILE A 619 55.72 45.22 22.42
C ILE A 619 55.77 44.76 20.95
N THR A 620 56.07 45.66 20.01
CA THR A 620 56.21 45.36 18.58
C THR A 620 57.37 44.41 18.29
N GLU A 621 58.51 44.59 18.95
CA GLU A 621 59.66 43.69 18.83
C GLU A 621 59.34 42.29 19.40
N ARG A 622 58.68 42.22 20.57
CA ARG A 622 58.27 40.94 21.16
C ARG A 622 57.22 40.23 20.32
N TRP A 623 56.30 40.98 19.72
CA TRP A 623 55.29 40.46 18.80
C TRP A 623 55.95 39.81 17.59
N THR A 624 56.83 40.53 16.88
CA THR A 624 57.55 39.97 15.72
C THR A 624 58.40 38.76 16.08
N LYS A 625 59.05 38.76 17.26
CA LYS A 625 59.83 37.61 17.76
C LYS A 625 58.98 36.36 18.02
N ALA A 626 57.72 36.51 18.45
CA ALA A 626 56.83 35.37 18.70
C ALA A 626 56.54 34.55 17.43
N TRP A 627 56.57 35.19 16.26
CA TRP A 627 56.30 34.56 14.96
C TRP A 627 57.57 34.11 14.22
N ALA A 628 58.76 34.31 14.80
CA ALA A 628 60.02 33.99 14.13
C ALA A 628 60.15 32.50 13.76
N ALA A 629 59.62 31.60 14.61
CA ALA A 629 59.62 30.16 14.34
C ALA A 629 58.70 29.77 13.18
N SER A 630 57.67 30.57 12.92
CA SER A 630 56.72 30.34 11.82
C SER A 630 57.26 30.75 10.46
N GLU A 631 58.37 31.50 10.43
CA GLU A 631 58.91 32.18 9.22
C GLU A 631 57.91 33.15 8.54
N LEU A 632 56.80 33.45 9.20
CA LEU A 632 55.78 34.39 8.74
C LEU A 632 56.05 35.77 9.31
N ARG A 633 55.82 36.81 8.50
CA ARG A 633 55.79 38.20 9.00
C ARG A 633 54.38 38.50 9.51
N PRO A 634 54.18 38.65 10.82
CA PRO A 634 52.86 38.87 11.36
C PRO A 634 52.36 40.29 11.06
N SER A 635 51.10 40.39 10.66
CA SER A 635 50.37 41.67 10.57
C SER A 635 49.97 42.17 11.97
N GLY A 636 49.03 43.10 12.08
CA GLY A 636 48.52 43.57 13.38
C GLY A 636 47.98 42.40 14.23
N ALA A 637 48.18 42.44 15.54
CA ALA A 637 47.82 41.32 16.43
C ALA A 637 46.33 40.91 16.35
N ALA A 638 45.42 41.88 16.14
CA ALA A 638 43.99 41.60 15.94
C ALA A 638 43.68 40.92 14.59
N GLU A 639 44.46 41.21 13.54
CA GLU A 639 44.33 40.55 12.24
C GLU A 639 44.89 39.14 12.29
N MET A 640 46.04 38.96 12.95
CA MET A 640 46.64 37.65 13.15
C MET A 640 45.80 36.74 14.04
N LEU A 641 44.96 37.29 14.93
CA LEU A 641 43.96 36.50 15.66
C LEU A 641 42.90 35.93 14.73
N ARG A 642 42.37 36.76 13.81
CA ARG A 642 41.40 36.30 12.78
C ARG A 642 42.03 35.33 11.78
N TRP A 643 43.29 35.56 11.44
CA TRP A 643 44.09 34.65 10.62
C TRP A 643 44.23 33.28 11.30
N ARG A 644 44.53 33.25 12.61
CA ARG A 644 44.66 32.01 13.38
C ARG A 644 43.35 31.24 13.43
N ASP A 645 42.23 31.93 13.60
CA ASP A 645 40.89 31.31 13.62
C ASP A 645 40.56 30.62 12.29
N ARG A 646 40.87 31.27 11.16
CA ARG A 646 40.69 30.70 9.82
C ARG A 646 41.64 29.53 9.56
N LEU A 647 42.88 29.61 10.06
CA LEU A 647 43.84 28.51 9.96
C LEU A 647 43.37 27.27 10.74
N ASP A 648 42.89 27.46 11.96
CA ASP A 648 42.36 26.38 12.80
C ASP A 648 41.11 25.73 12.15
N GLU A 649 40.24 26.52 11.51
CA GLU A 649 39.12 26.03 10.72
C GLU A 649 39.58 25.18 9.51
N ILE A 650 40.59 25.66 8.78
CA ILE A 650 41.19 24.92 7.65
C ILE A 650 41.81 23.60 8.12
N ILE A 651 42.54 23.59 9.23
CA ILE A 651 43.13 22.38 9.82
C ILE A 651 42.03 21.37 10.21
N ALA A 652 40.92 21.85 10.78
CA ALA A 652 39.78 21.00 11.12
C ALA A 652 39.09 20.41 9.86
N ARG A 653 38.95 21.20 8.78
CA ARG A 653 38.43 20.72 7.48
C ARG A 653 39.35 19.67 6.86
N LEU A 654 40.67 19.86 6.93
CA LEU A 654 41.65 18.87 6.48
C LEU A 654 41.51 17.53 7.21
N ALA A 655 41.26 17.55 8.53
CA ALA A 655 41.05 16.32 9.29
C ALA A 655 39.80 15.56 8.83
N LYS A 656 38.72 16.27 8.45
CA LYS A 656 37.53 15.67 7.85
C LYS A 656 37.83 15.04 6.48
N CYS A 657 38.64 15.69 5.65
CA CYS A 657 39.07 15.13 4.36
C CYS A 657 39.87 13.82 4.54
N ASP A 658 40.73 13.72 5.57
CA ASP A 658 41.46 12.47 5.84
C ASP A 658 40.52 11.35 6.29
N GLN A 659 39.51 11.66 7.11
CA GLN A 659 38.48 10.69 7.47
C GLN A 659 37.68 10.22 6.25
N GLN A 660 37.33 11.14 5.36
CA GLN A 660 36.66 10.82 4.08
C GLN A 660 37.54 9.95 3.19
N ARG A 661 38.85 10.22 3.08
CA ARG A 661 39.81 9.38 2.35
C ARG A 661 39.85 7.95 2.89
N ALA A 662 39.89 7.78 4.21
CA ALA A 662 39.85 6.47 4.84
C ALA A 662 38.52 5.74 4.56
N GLY A 663 37.40 6.46 4.60
CA GLY A 663 36.08 5.92 4.24
C GLY A 663 35.99 5.47 2.78
N ILE A 664 36.51 6.27 1.85
CA ILE A 664 36.59 5.95 0.43
C ILE A 664 37.46 4.69 0.21
N ALA A 665 38.61 4.58 0.87
CA ALA A 665 39.47 3.39 0.76
C ALA A 665 38.76 2.12 1.26
N ALA A 666 37.99 2.20 2.36
CA ALA A 666 37.19 1.08 2.85
C ALA A 666 36.07 0.68 1.88
N GLN A 667 35.40 1.68 1.27
CA GLN A 667 34.39 1.44 0.22
C GLN A 667 34.99 0.79 -1.03
N GLU A 668 36.20 1.17 -1.43
CA GLU A 668 36.93 0.56 -2.55
C GLU A 668 37.24 -0.91 -2.30
N MET A 669 37.71 -1.25 -1.09
CA MET A 669 37.92 -2.64 -0.69
C MET A 669 36.61 -3.44 -0.71
N ALA A 670 35.54 -2.91 -0.13
CA ALA A 670 34.23 -3.57 -0.11
C ALA A 670 33.66 -3.79 -1.53
N LEU A 671 33.83 -2.82 -2.43
CA LEU A 671 33.42 -2.97 -3.84
C LEU A 671 34.27 -4.03 -4.56
N GLY A 672 35.56 -4.12 -4.23
CA GLY A 672 36.47 -5.18 -4.71
C GLY A 672 36.01 -6.57 -4.27
N ASP A 673 35.65 -6.74 -3.00
CA ASP A 673 35.12 -8.00 -2.45
C ASP A 673 33.77 -8.36 -3.08
N GLY A 674 32.89 -7.38 -3.25
CA GLY A 674 31.60 -7.52 -3.92
C GLY A 674 31.76 -7.96 -5.38
N LYS A 675 32.70 -7.35 -6.12
CA LYS A 675 33.05 -7.76 -7.49
C LYS A 675 33.53 -9.22 -7.53
N ALA A 676 34.40 -9.62 -6.59
CA ALA A 676 34.85 -11.01 -6.50
C ALA A 676 33.71 -11.99 -6.19
N ALA A 677 32.73 -11.58 -5.37
CA ALA A 677 31.56 -12.39 -5.05
C ALA A 677 30.63 -12.56 -6.27
N ILE A 678 30.41 -11.51 -7.07
CA ILE A 678 29.64 -11.58 -8.32
C ILE A 678 30.27 -12.56 -9.29
N ILE A 679 31.60 -12.53 -9.44
CA ILE A 679 32.32 -13.44 -10.34
C ILE A 679 32.08 -14.90 -9.89
N ARG A 680 32.24 -15.20 -8.59
CA ARG A 680 31.94 -16.54 -8.04
C ARG A 680 30.48 -16.96 -8.24
N PHE A 681 29.54 -16.02 -8.15
CA PHE A 681 28.13 -16.31 -8.43
C PHE A 681 27.93 -16.72 -9.88
N LEU A 682 28.43 -15.92 -10.83
CA LEU A 682 28.34 -16.18 -12.27
C LEU A 682 28.98 -17.53 -12.65
N ASP A 683 30.17 -17.82 -12.14
CA ASP A 683 30.84 -19.10 -12.37
C ASP A 683 29.98 -20.29 -11.91
N SER A 684 29.33 -20.16 -10.75
CA SER A 684 28.51 -21.24 -10.19
C SER A 684 27.19 -21.48 -10.95
N VAL A 685 26.75 -20.52 -11.77
CA VAL A 685 25.57 -20.66 -12.65
C VAL A 685 25.97 -20.94 -14.10
N GLY A 686 27.23 -21.35 -14.32
CA GLY A 686 27.77 -21.79 -15.61
C GLY A 686 28.07 -20.66 -16.59
N ARG A 687 28.26 -19.43 -16.10
CA ARG A 687 28.61 -18.25 -16.92
C ARG A 687 30.02 -17.81 -16.55
N GLN A 688 30.92 -17.69 -17.53
CA GLN A 688 32.26 -17.13 -17.32
C GLN A 688 32.24 -15.61 -17.57
N PRO A 689 32.35 -14.77 -16.53
CA PRO A 689 32.36 -13.32 -16.68
C PRO A 689 33.73 -12.76 -17.07
N ASP A 690 33.74 -11.58 -17.69
CA ASP A 690 34.97 -10.79 -17.88
C ASP A 690 35.39 -10.11 -16.56
N ALA A 691 36.42 -10.65 -15.91
CA ALA A 691 36.92 -10.11 -14.64
C ALA A 691 37.45 -8.66 -14.74
N THR A 692 37.71 -8.14 -15.93
CA THR A 692 38.15 -6.75 -16.13
C THR A 692 36.99 -5.75 -16.13
N ALA A 693 35.75 -6.20 -16.32
CA ALA A 693 34.59 -5.33 -16.37
C ALA A 693 34.30 -4.62 -15.02
N PRO A 694 33.65 -3.43 -15.04
CA PRO A 694 33.21 -2.75 -13.82
C PRO A 694 32.22 -3.60 -13.01
N ALA A 695 32.22 -3.42 -11.69
CA ALA A 695 31.41 -4.22 -10.77
C ALA A 695 29.91 -4.15 -11.08
N GLY A 696 29.38 -2.97 -11.41
CA GLY A 696 27.99 -2.79 -11.81
C GLY A 696 27.62 -3.41 -13.17
N VAL A 697 28.58 -3.67 -14.07
CA VAL A 697 28.34 -4.41 -15.31
C VAL A 697 28.19 -5.90 -15.00
N LEU A 698 29.11 -6.44 -14.21
CA LEU A 698 29.07 -7.83 -13.76
C LEU A 698 27.82 -8.13 -12.93
N TYR A 699 27.40 -7.21 -12.07
CA TYR A 699 26.17 -7.36 -11.29
C TYR A 699 24.92 -7.47 -12.18
N ARG A 700 24.83 -6.65 -13.23
CA ARG A 700 23.71 -6.71 -14.19
C ARG A 700 23.69 -8.03 -14.96
N GLU A 701 24.86 -8.55 -15.32
CA GLU A 701 25.00 -9.86 -15.94
C GLU A 701 24.53 -10.98 -14.99
N ALA A 702 24.97 -10.94 -13.74
CA ALA A 702 24.52 -11.86 -12.69
C ALA A 702 23.00 -11.82 -12.49
N LYS A 703 22.43 -10.62 -12.43
CA LYS A 703 20.98 -10.41 -12.30
C LYS A 703 20.22 -11.00 -13.48
N GLY A 704 20.66 -10.68 -14.72
CA GLY A 704 20.01 -11.22 -15.92
C GLY A 704 20.05 -12.75 -15.98
N ARG A 705 21.15 -13.37 -15.52
CA ARG A 705 21.25 -14.83 -15.45
C ARG A 705 20.37 -15.43 -14.34
N TYR A 706 20.31 -14.79 -13.18
CA TYR A 706 19.41 -15.16 -12.08
C TYR A 706 17.94 -15.14 -12.53
N ASP A 707 17.50 -14.04 -13.14
CA ASP A 707 16.11 -13.87 -13.60
C ASP A 707 15.71 -14.94 -14.63
N GLN A 708 16.62 -15.31 -15.53
CA GLN A 708 16.40 -16.41 -16.49
C GLN A 708 16.18 -17.77 -15.81
N LEU A 709 16.97 -18.08 -14.76
CA LEU A 709 16.84 -19.34 -14.02
C LEU A 709 15.54 -19.38 -13.20
N VAL A 710 15.13 -18.25 -12.62
CA VAL A 710 13.85 -18.13 -11.90
C VAL A 710 12.66 -18.36 -12.85
N ALA A 711 12.67 -17.75 -14.03
CA ALA A 711 11.62 -17.92 -15.03
C ALA A 711 11.52 -19.37 -15.52
N ALA A 712 12.66 -20.01 -15.81
CA ALA A 712 12.69 -21.41 -16.24
C ALA A 712 12.12 -22.36 -15.16
N TRP A 713 12.43 -22.11 -13.89
CA TRP A 713 11.90 -22.88 -12.76
C TRP A 713 10.40 -22.65 -12.54
N SER A 714 9.90 -21.41 -12.63
CA SER A 714 8.47 -21.12 -12.45
C SER A 714 7.62 -21.81 -13.51
N ASP A 715 8.11 -21.83 -14.75
CA ASP A 715 7.45 -22.51 -15.87
C ASP A 715 7.43 -24.03 -15.67
N ALA A 716 8.56 -24.61 -15.21
CA ALA A 716 8.62 -26.04 -14.88
C ALA A 716 7.67 -26.41 -13.72
N LYS A 717 7.58 -25.58 -12.68
CA LYS A 717 6.66 -25.79 -11.55
C LYS A 717 5.19 -25.66 -11.94
N ALA A 718 4.83 -24.73 -12.82
CA ALA A 718 3.48 -24.58 -13.34
C ALA A 718 3.05 -25.79 -14.19
N ARG A 719 3.97 -26.32 -15.01
CA ARG A 719 3.75 -27.57 -15.78
C ARG A 719 3.56 -28.77 -14.85
N ALA A 720 4.39 -28.92 -13.83
CA ALA A 720 4.27 -29.99 -12.83
C ALA A 720 2.94 -29.93 -12.06
N ALA A 721 2.55 -28.76 -11.56
CA ALA A 721 1.29 -28.57 -10.83
C ALA A 721 0.05 -28.87 -11.69
N THR A 722 0.10 -28.54 -12.98
CA THR A 722 -0.97 -28.85 -13.94
C THR A 722 -1.09 -30.36 -14.15
N ARG A 723 0.05 -31.06 -14.28
CA ARG A 723 0.11 -32.53 -14.40
C ARG A 723 -0.42 -33.22 -13.14
N ASP A 724 -0.02 -32.77 -11.95
CA ASP A 724 -0.48 -33.31 -10.67
C ASP A 724 -1.98 -33.07 -10.43
N ARG A 725 -2.53 -31.97 -10.94
CA ARG A 725 -3.99 -31.74 -10.91
C ARG A 725 -4.71 -32.74 -11.81
N ILE A 726 -4.27 -32.87 -13.06
CA ILE A 726 -4.90 -33.80 -14.04
C ILE A 726 -4.81 -35.26 -13.56
N ALA A 727 -3.67 -35.65 -12.96
CA ALA A 727 -3.48 -36.98 -12.41
C ALA A 727 -4.42 -37.25 -11.20
N ARG A 728 -4.62 -36.27 -10.32
CA ARG A 728 -5.58 -36.37 -9.22
C ARG A 728 -7.02 -36.44 -9.70
N ASP A 729 -7.41 -35.58 -10.64
CA ASP A 729 -8.76 -35.58 -11.21
C ASP A 729 -9.09 -36.93 -11.89
N LEU A 730 -8.10 -37.57 -12.53
CA LEU A 730 -8.24 -38.92 -13.09
C LEU A 730 -8.38 -39.99 -12.00
N ALA A 731 -7.52 -39.98 -10.98
CA ALA A 731 -7.57 -40.94 -9.88
C ALA A 731 -8.87 -40.83 -9.06
N GLU A 732 -9.37 -39.62 -8.82
CA GLU A 732 -10.66 -39.38 -8.16
C GLU A 732 -11.83 -39.88 -9.02
N ALA A 733 -11.77 -39.72 -10.34
CA ALA A 733 -12.79 -40.25 -11.24
C ALA A 733 -12.74 -41.79 -11.37
N GLU A 734 -11.54 -42.40 -11.35
CA GLU A 734 -11.34 -43.86 -11.37
C GLU A 734 -11.85 -44.52 -10.09
N THR A 735 -11.54 -43.95 -8.94
CA THR A 735 -12.02 -44.44 -7.63
C THR A 735 -13.53 -44.30 -7.52
N ALA A 736 -14.10 -43.13 -7.83
CA ALA A 736 -15.55 -42.93 -7.80
C ALA A 736 -16.29 -43.88 -8.76
N ARG A 737 -15.70 -44.20 -9.93
CA ARG A 737 -16.26 -45.18 -10.86
C ARG A 737 -16.26 -46.58 -10.26
N ALA A 738 -15.12 -47.01 -9.73
CA ALA A 738 -14.97 -48.33 -9.11
C ALA A 738 -15.93 -48.50 -7.92
N ASP A 739 -16.12 -47.46 -7.11
CA ASP A 739 -17.04 -47.46 -5.97
C ASP A 739 -18.51 -47.60 -6.42
N CYS A 740 -18.94 -46.87 -7.46
CA CYS A 740 -20.29 -47.01 -8.01
C CYS A 740 -20.54 -48.37 -8.68
N GLU A 741 -19.56 -48.89 -9.43
CA GLU A 741 -19.64 -50.24 -10.04
C GLU A 741 -19.71 -51.33 -8.98
N HIS A 742 -18.90 -51.22 -7.91
CA HIS A 742 -18.91 -52.15 -6.79
C HIS A 742 -20.25 -52.10 -6.04
N LEU A 743 -20.75 -50.92 -5.72
CA LEU A 743 -22.03 -50.75 -5.03
C LEU A 743 -23.20 -51.32 -5.86
N LEU A 744 -23.21 -51.15 -7.19
CA LEU A 744 -24.22 -51.76 -8.06
C LEU A 744 -24.11 -53.29 -8.10
N ALA A 745 -22.90 -53.83 -8.12
CA ALA A 745 -22.68 -55.28 -8.08
C ALA A 745 -23.17 -55.88 -6.74
N GLU A 746 -22.85 -55.23 -5.62
CA GLU A 746 -23.34 -55.62 -4.29
C GLU A 746 -24.87 -55.54 -4.20
N LEU A 747 -25.48 -54.48 -4.70
CA LEU A 747 -26.94 -54.31 -4.72
C LEU A 747 -27.63 -55.40 -5.54
N ARG A 748 -27.06 -55.78 -6.70
CA ARG A 748 -27.57 -56.85 -7.57
C ARG A 748 -27.37 -58.24 -6.97
N GLN A 749 -26.27 -58.48 -6.28
CA GLN A 749 -26.00 -59.78 -5.64
C GLN A 749 -27.04 -60.12 -4.57
N HIS A 750 -27.48 -59.12 -3.80
CA HIS A 750 -28.45 -59.31 -2.71
C HIS A 750 -29.91 -59.19 -3.18
N TRP A 751 -30.14 -58.78 -4.44
CA TRP A 751 -31.47 -58.58 -5.02
C TRP A 751 -32.39 -59.80 -4.93
N PRO A 752 -31.95 -61.03 -5.29
CA PRO A 752 -32.80 -62.22 -5.21
C PRO A 752 -33.25 -62.52 -3.78
N GLN A 753 -32.36 -62.27 -2.81
CA GLN A 753 -32.65 -62.47 -1.39
C GLN A 753 -33.66 -61.43 -0.88
N THR A 754 -33.49 -60.16 -1.26
CA THR A 754 -34.43 -59.07 -0.90
C THR A 754 -35.82 -59.29 -1.53
N MET A 755 -35.91 -59.76 -2.78
CA MET A 755 -37.21 -60.06 -3.43
C MET A 755 -37.93 -61.25 -2.78
N THR A 756 -37.20 -62.31 -2.47
CA THR A 756 -37.74 -63.47 -1.76
C THR A 756 -38.22 -63.08 -0.35
N ALA A 757 -37.48 -62.20 0.33
CA ALA A 757 -37.83 -61.71 1.67
C ALA A 757 -39.12 -60.88 1.72
N ILE A 758 -39.55 -60.29 0.60
CA ILE A 758 -40.84 -59.57 0.48
C ILE A 758 -41.96 -60.40 -0.18
N GLY A 759 -41.73 -61.71 -0.38
CA GLY A 759 -42.71 -62.64 -0.90
C GLY A 759 -42.87 -62.63 -2.42
N LEU A 760 -41.89 -62.10 -3.16
CA LEU A 760 -41.87 -62.08 -4.63
C LEU A 760 -40.87 -63.10 -5.21
N ALA A 761 -41.02 -63.38 -6.51
CA ALA A 761 -40.05 -64.21 -7.23
C ALA A 761 -38.65 -63.58 -7.24
N ALA A 762 -37.61 -64.41 -7.19
CA ALA A 762 -36.21 -63.97 -7.08
C ALA A 762 -35.71 -63.11 -8.26
N ASP A 763 -36.37 -63.22 -9.41
CA ASP A 763 -36.13 -62.46 -10.64
C ASP A 763 -37.12 -61.29 -10.84
N ALA A 764 -37.92 -60.96 -9.82
CA ALA A 764 -38.84 -59.84 -9.87
C ALA A 764 -38.11 -58.54 -10.23
N SER A 765 -38.65 -57.83 -11.22
CA SER A 765 -38.13 -56.52 -11.62
C SER A 765 -38.37 -55.48 -10.53
N PRO A 766 -37.56 -54.41 -10.45
CA PRO A 766 -37.78 -53.31 -9.52
C PRO A 766 -39.21 -52.73 -9.57
N ALA A 767 -39.84 -52.69 -10.75
CA ALA A 767 -41.22 -52.24 -10.92
C ALA A 767 -42.27 -53.19 -10.28
N GLN A 768 -42.05 -54.50 -10.34
CA GLN A 768 -42.92 -55.49 -9.68
C GLN A 768 -42.76 -55.44 -8.15
N ALA A 769 -41.55 -55.15 -7.67
CA ALA A 769 -41.26 -54.94 -6.26
C ALA A 769 -41.99 -53.72 -5.68
N GLU A 770 -41.98 -52.57 -6.37
CA GLU A 770 -42.69 -51.35 -5.95
C GLU A 770 -44.21 -51.55 -5.80
N ALA A 771 -44.83 -52.32 -6.71
CA ALA A 771 -46.26 -52.62 -6.66
C ALA A 771 -46.63 -53.45 -5.41
N ALA A 772 -45.80 -54.44 -5.04
CA ALA A 772 -45.99 -55.24 -3.83
C ALA A 772 -45.74 -54.44 -2.55
N LEU A 773 -44.71 -53.58 -2.53
CA LEU A 773 -44.38 -52.69 -1.40
C LEU A 773 -45.51 -51.71 -1.06
N THR A 774 -46.34 -51.36 -2.04
CA THR A 774 -47.53 -50.50 -1.87
C THR A 774 -48.69 -51.23 -1.18
N VAL A 775 -48.79 -52.55 -1.34
CA VAL A 775 -49.80 -53.35 -0.65
C VAL A 775 -49.31 -53.68 0.77
N TRP A 776 -48.03 -54.01 0.95
CA TRP A 776 -47.42 -54.25 2.26
C TRP A 776 -47.48 -53.04 3.21
N SER A 777 -47.37 -51.80 2.70
CA SER A 777 -47.50 -50.59 3.53
C SER A 777 -48.90 -50.42 4.16
N SER A 778 -49.94 -51.01 3.55
CA SER A 778 -51.31 -50.94 4.06
C SER A 778 -51.62 -51.96 5.18
N VAL A 779 -50.71 -52.93 5.44
CA VAL A 779 -50.90 -54.01 6.44
C VAL A 779 -50.53 -53.59 7.85
N GLY A 780 -49.60 -52.64 8.00
CA GLY A 780 -49.01 -52.26 9.29
C GLY A 780 -50.01 -51.73 10.31
N VAL A 781 -50.98 -50.91 9.89
CA VAL A 781 -51.97 -50.28 10.79
C VAL A 781 -52.93 -51.33 11.38
N PRO A 782 -53.56 -52.21 10.57
CA PRO A 782 -54.33 -53.35 11.07
C PRO A 782 -53.51 -54.31 11.96
N ARG A 783 -52.27 -54.64 11.58
CA ARG A 783 -51.38 -55.56 12.32
C ARG A 783 -51.03 -55.04 13.70
N ALA A 784 -50.56 -53.80 13.77
CA ALA A 784 -50.10 -53.20 15.01
C ALA A 784 -51.25 -53.11 16.02
N SER A 785 -52.48 -52.85 15.57
CA SER A 785 -53.66 -52.85 16.42
C SER A 785 -54.02 -54.26 16.91
N TYR A 786 -53.85 -55.29 16.10
CA TYR A 786 -54.15 -56.68 16.47
C TYR A 786 -53.13 -57.26 17.48
N GLU A 787 -51.83 -57.03 17.27
CA GLU A 787 -50.76 -57.53 18.15
C GLU A 787 -50.61 -56.74 19.45
N ARG A 788 -50.72 -55.40 19.41
CA ARG A 788 -50.55 -54.52 20.58
C ARG A 788 -51.59 -54.81 21.65
N GLU A 789 -52.82 -54.97 21.21
CA GLU A 789 -53.97 -55.22 22.07
C GLU A 789 -53.99 -56.67 22.56
N GLY A 790 -53.30 -57.58 21.86
CA GLY A 790 -53.05 -58.94 22.34
C GLY A 790 -51.95 -59.06 23.40
N ARG A 791 -50.75 -58.52 23.15
CA ARG A 791 -49.61 -58.62 24.09
C ARG A 791 -49.83 -57.82 25.37
N SER A 792 -50.47 -56.65 25.29
CA SER A 792 -50.75 -55.82 26.47
C SER A 792 -51.65 -56.53 27.48
N VAL A 793 -52.54 -57.41 27.00
CA VAL A 793 -53.43 -58.17 27.88
C VAL A 793 -52.68 -59.29 28.61
N ASP A 794 -51.70 -59.92 27.97
CA ASP A 794 -50.96 -61.07 28.53
C ASP A 794 -49.81 -60.62 29.45
N THR A 795 -49.04 -59.57 29.10
CA THR A 795 -47.90 -59.07 29.89
C THR A 795 -48.32 -58.42 31.21
N ILE A 796 -49.36 -57.58 31.17
CA ILE A 796 -49.89 -56.91 32.37
C ILE A 796 -50.30 -57.93 33.44
N THR A 797 -50.77 -59.09 33.02
CA THR A 797 -51.25 -60.14 33.93
C THR A 797 -50.09 -60.92 34.59
N SER A 798 -48.95 -61.10 33.90
CA SER A 798 -47.78 -61.84 34.40
C SER A 798 -46.92 -60.99 35.35
N ASP A 799 -46.66 -59.72 35.02
CA ASP A 799 -45.77 -58.83 35.79
C ASP A 799 -46.31 -58.53 37.20
N LEU A 800 -47.64 -58.52 37.36
CA LEU A 800 -48.29 -58.33 38.65
C LEU A 800 -48.02 -59.50 39.62
N GLN A 801 -47.81 -60.72 39.12
CA GLN A 801 -47.65 -61.92 39.96
C GLN A 801 -46.20 -62.17 40.40
N GLU A 802 -45.21 -61.66 39.66
CA GLU A 802 -43.78 -61.83 39.96
C GLU A 802 -43.30 -60.84 41.03
N PHE A 803 -43.74 -59.58 40.94
CA PHE A 803 -43.38 -58.53 41.91
C PHE A 803 -43.80 -58.86 43.34
N ASP A 804 -44.99 -59.43 43.53
CA ASP A 804 -45.50 -59.78 44.86
C ASP A 804 -44.67 -60.89 45.56
N ARG A 805 -43.96 -61.72 44.79
CA ARG A 805 -43.17 -62.84 45.32
C ARG A 805 -41.80 -62.37 45.83
N ASP A 806 -41.11 -61.52 45.07
CA ASP A 806 -39.75 -61.06 45.41
C ASP A 806 -39.71 -60.21 46.70
N VAL A 807 -40.78 -59.44 46.96
CA VAL A 807 -40.86 -58.62 48.18
C VAL A 807 -41.00 -59.45 49.44
N ALA A 808 -41.81 -60.50 49.40
CA ALA A 808 -42.08 -61.32 50.57
C ALA A 808 -40.80 -61.97 51.13
N ASP A 809 -39.88 -62.38 50.24
CA ASP A 809 -38.62 -63.03 50.60
C ASP A 809 -37.61 -62.08 51.25
N LEU A 810 -37.54 -60.82 50.80
CA LEU A 810 -36.63 -59.81 51.38
C LEU A 810 -37.07 -59.43 52.80
N VAL A 811 -38.36 -59.12 52.96
CA VAL A 811 -38.92 -58.63 54.23
C VAL A 811 -38.76 -59.68 55.33
N GLY A 812 -38.90 -60.97 55.01
CA GLY A 812 -38.71 -62.06 55.97
C GLY A 812 -37.30 -62.17 56.57
N ARG A 813 -36.25 -61.63 55.93
CA ARG A 813 -34.85 -61.76 56.40
C ARG A 813 -34.36 -60.60 57.28
N VAL A 814 -34.73 -59.36 56.95
CA VAL A 814 -34.13 -58.14 57.54
C VAL A 814 -35.10 -57.28 58.34
N ALA A 815 -36.41 -57.47 58.16
CA ALA A 815 -37.45 -56.74 58.88
C ALA A 815 -38.74 -57.57 58.97
N PRO A 816 -38.72 -58.71 59.69
CA PRO A 816 -39.85 -59.64 59.78
C PRO A 816 -41.10 -59.03 60.45
N ASP A 817 -40.98 -57.87 61.08
CA ASP A 817 -42.09 -57.06 61.58
C ASP A 817 -43.00 -56.50 60.47
N LEU A 818 -42.59 -56.55 59.19
CA LEU A 818 -43.30 -55.93 58.06
C LEU A 818 -44.00 -56.94 57.13
N THR A 819 -44.02 -58.24 57.44
CA THR A 819 -44.52 -59.31 56.56
C THR A 819 -46.05 -59.28 56.31
N SER A 820 -46.84 -58.64 57.17
CA SER A 820 -48.30 -58.55 57.03
C SER A 820 -48.79 -57.44 56.11
N LEU A 821 -47.89 -56.67 55.50
CA LEU A 821 -48.21 -55.57 54.58
C LEU A 821 -48.26 -56.06 53.13
N ALA A 822 -49.03 -55.37 52.28
CA ALA A 822 -48.98 -55.62 50.85
C ALA A 822 -47.55 -55.41 50.33
N ALA A 823 -47.12 -56.22 49.35
CA ALA A 823 -45.76 -56.20 48.80
C ALA A 823 -45.31 -54.79 48.40
N GLN A 824 -46.23 -53.94 47.99
CA GLN A 824 -45.93 -52.58 47.60
C GLN A 824 -45.49 -51.68 48.78
N ASP A 825 -46.04 -51.87 49.96
CA ASP A 825 -45.81 -50.98 51.11
C ASP A 825 -44.63 -51.46 51.99
N ALA A 826 -44.32 -52.76 51.99
CA ALA A 826 -43.25 -53.34 52.80
C ALA A 826 -41.84 -52.95 52.31
N VAL A 827 -41.60 -52.90 51.00
CA VAL A 827 -40.27 -52.54 50.41
C VAL A 827 -39.86 -51.11 50.74
N SER A 828 -40.83 -50.18 50.76
CA SER A 828 -40.54 -48.76 50.97
C SER A 828 -39.95 -48.50 52.37
N ARG A 829 -40.43 -49.24 53.38
CA ARG A 829 -40.07 -49.03 54.79
C ARG A 829 -38.69 -49.59 55.16
N VAL A 830 -38.27 -50.69 54.54
CA VAL A 830 -36.97 -51.33 54.80
C VAL A 830 -35.81 -50.48 54.26
N GLY A 831 -36.00 -49.82 53.10
CA GLY A 831 -34.98 -48.94 52.51
C GLY A 831 -34.66 -47.68 53.33
N GLU A 832 -35.60 -47.20 54.14
CA GLU A 832 -35.38 -46.01 55.00
C GLU A 832 -34.46 -46.32 56.19
N ARG A 833 -34.54 -47.53 56.77
CA ARG A 833 -33.74 -47.89 57.95
C ARG A 833 -32.24 -48.05 57.61
N LEU A 834 -31.91 -48.52 56.40
CA LEU A 834 -30.56 -48.84 55.95
C LEU A 834 -29.62 -47.62 55.86
N VAL A 835 -30.16 -46.47 55.45
CA VAL A 835 -29.38 -45.23 55.24
C VAL A 835 -28.85 -44.68 56.57
N GLU A 836 -29.62 -44.79 57.65
CA GLU A 836 -29.28 -44.22 58.94
C GLU A 836 -28.11 -44.98 59.61
N ALA A 837 -28.09 -46.31 59.54
CA ALA A 837 -27.06 -47.12 60.18
C ALA A 837 -25.63 -46.85 59.65
N ARG A 838 -25.45 -46.45 58.37
CA ARG A 838 -24.12 -46.19 57.78
C ARG A 838 -23.47 -44.93 58.33
N ARG A 839 -24.27 -43.90 58.56
CA ARG A 839 -23.80 -42.57 58.96
C ARG A 839 -23.21 -42.57 60.37
N VAL A 840 -23.72 -43.42 61.24
CA VAL A 840 -23.40 -43.41 62.67
C VAL A 840 -22.03 -44.06 62.96
N SER A 841 -21.63 -45.09 62.21
CA SER A 841 -20.36 -45.82 62.43
C SER A 841 -19.09 -44.99 62.17
N GLU A 842 -19.10 -44.12 61.16
CA GLU A 842 -17.91 -43.36 60.75
C GLU A 842 -17.56 -42.19 61.71
N ALA A 843 -18.56 -41.68 62.44
CA ALA A 843 -18.40 -40.58 63.39
C ALA A 843 -17.59 -40.99 64.64
N CYS A 844 -17.83 -42.19 65.19
CA CYS A 844 -17.16 -42.65 66.42
C CYS A 844 -15.64 -42.75 66.29
N ARG A 845 -15.12 -43.15 65.13
CA ARG A 845 -13.68 -43.39 64.95
C ARG A 845 -12.85 -42.11 65.04
N ARG A 846 -13.38 -40.99 64.55
CA ARG A 846 -12.65 -39.71 64.46
C ARG A 846 -12.45 -39.05 65.83
N LEU A 847 -13.42 -39.17 66.73
CA LEU A 847 -13.39 -38.51 68.03
C LEU A 847 -12.34 -39.11 68.99
N HIS A 848 -12.06 -40.42 68.89
CA HIS A 848 -11.08 -41.09 69.77
C HIS A 848 -9.63 -40.60 69.54
N ASP A 849 -9.24 -40.33 68.30
CA ASP A 849 -7.88 -39.92 67.95
C ASP A 849 -7.55 -38.48 68.37
N ASN A 850 -8.57 -37.63 68.52
CA ASN A 850 -8.39 -36.23 68.91
C ASN A 850 -8.10 -36.08 70.41
N ALA A 851 -8.82 -36.81 71.27
CA ALA A 851 -8.65 -36.74 72.72
C ALA A 851 -7.22 -37.06 73.20
N ALA A 852 -6.55 -38.03 72.56
CA ALA A 852 -5.17 -38.42 72.92
C ALA A 852 -4.13 -37.31 72.61
N LYS A 853 -4.36 -36.50 71.57
CA LYS A 853 -3.42 -35.42 71.16
C LYS A 853 -3.45 -34.24 72.15
N CYS A 854 -4.62 -33.88 72.66
CA CYS A 854 -4.78 -32.74 73.57
C CYS A 854 -4.01 -32.90 74.89
N ALA A 855 -3.96 -34.13 75.45
CA ALA A 855 -3.30 -34.39 76.74
C ALA A 855 -1.77 -34.13 76.72
N ILE A 856 -1.10 -34.47 75.62
CA ILE A 856 0.36 -34.26 75.47
C ILE A 856 0.69 -32.77 75.38
N GLY A 857 -0.10 -32.01 74.61
CA GLY A 857 0.12 -30.57 74.41
C GLY A 857 0.06 -29.75 75.71
N ARG A 858 -0.87 -30.10 76.60
CA ARG A 858 -1.08 -29.40 77.87
C ARG A 858 0.16 -29.42 78.79
N SER A 859 0.81 -30.57 78.93
CA SER A 859 1.98 -30.74 79.81
C SER A 859 3.14 -29.81 79.45
N ALA A 860 3.38 -29.59 78.16
CA ALA A 860 4.48 -28.76 77.69
C ALA A 860 4.27 -27.26 77.97
N LEU A 861 3.03 -26.79 77.91
CA LEU A 861 2.69 -25.37 78.12
C LEU A 861 2.81 -24.95 79.59
N VAL A 862 2.44 -25.82 80.53
CA VAL A 862 2.55 -25.56 81.97
C VAL A 862 3.99 -25.26 82.40
N ALA A 863 4.98 -25.95 81.83
CA ALA A 863 6.40 -25.72 82.13
C ALA A 863 6.89 -24.34 81.66
N LYS A 864 6.38 -23.84 80.51
CA LYS A 864 6.75 -22.52 79.98
C LYS A 864 6.17 -21.37 80.82
N LEU A 865 4.98 -21.55 81.38
CA LEU A 865 4.30 -20.54 82.22
C LEU A 865 5.07 -20.20 83.51
N ALA A 866 5.78 -21.19 84.07
CA ALA A 866 6.61 -20.98 85.25
C ALA A 866 7.80 -20.04 84.97
N ALA A 867 8.45 -20.19 83.81
CA ALA A 867 9.62 -19.38 83.43
C ALA A 867 9.26 -17.92 83.14
N THR A 868 8.13 -17.65 82.46
CA THR A 868 7.69 -16.27 82.17
C THR A 868 7.31 -15.49 83.43
N THR A 869 6.83 -16.19 84.46
CA THR A 869 6.48 -15.58 85.76
C THR A 869 7.72 -15.06 86.50
N GLU A 870 8.88 -15.71 86.36
CA GLU A 870 10.15 -15.27 86.99
C GLU A 870 10.65 -13.95 86.38
N THR A 871 10.57 -13.78 85.06
CA THR A 871 10.99 -12.54 84.38
C THR A 871 10.17 -11.32 84.83
N LEU A 872 8.86 -11.50 85.05
CA LEU A 872 7.99 -10.42 85.54
C LEU A 872 8.28 -10.02 86.98
N GLN A 873 8.81 -10.94 87.80
CA GLN A 873 9.23 -10.64 89.16
C GLN A 873 10.42 -9.67 89.20
N ARG A 874 11.42 -9.89 88.32
CA ARG A 874 12.57 -8.97 88.17
C ARG A 874 12.15 -7.59 87.67
N ALA A 875 11.14 -7.50 86.81
CA ALA A 875 10.59 -6.23 86.35
C ALA A 875 9.92 -5.44 87.49
N GLY A 876 9.24 -6.13 88.42
CA GLY A 876 8.67 -5.52 89.62
C GLY A 876 9.72 -4.91 90.54
N GLU A 877 10.81 -5.63 90.78
CA GLU A 877 11.94 -5.15 91.59
C GLU A 877 12.58 -3.87 91.01
N ALA A 878 12.76 -3.80 89.68
CA ALA A 878 13.35 -2.63 89.02
C ALA A 878 12.44 -1.38 89.00
N LEU A 879 11.13 -1.58 89.13
CA LEU A 879 10.12 -0.52 89.15
C LEU A 879 9.63 -0.17 90.56
N ASP A 880 10.21 -0.80 91.60
CA ASP A 880 9.80 -0.71 93.00
C ASP A 880 8.28 -0.98 93.18
N ALA A 881 7.78 -2.04 92.55
CA ALA A 881 6.36 -2.36 92.49
C ALA A 881 6.09 -3.88 92.51
N GLU A 882 4.93 -4.28 93.05
CA GLU A 882 4.47 -5.68 92.99
C GLU A 882 4.14 -6.09 91.54
N ILE A 883 4.26 -7.40 91.22
CA ILE A 883 4.00 -7.95 89.87
C ILE A 883 2.61 -7.53 89.34
N ALA A 884 1.61 -7.35 90.21
CA ALA A 884 0.27 -6.90 89.83
C ALA A 884 0.23 -5.45 89.30
N ALA A 885 1.16 -4.58 89.72
CA ALA A 885 1.26 -3.18 89.31
C ALA A 885 2.18 -2.96 88.08
N VAL A 886 3.04 -3.94 87.76
CA VAL A 886 3.96 -3.90 86.61
C VAL A 886 3.25 -3.59 85.28
N PRO A 887 2.08 -4.17 84.92
CA PRO A 887 1.41 -3.89 83.64
C PRO A 887 1.10 -2.39 83.43
N ALA A 888 0.63 -1.71 84.48
CA ALA A 888 0.27 -0.29 84.40
C ALA A 888 1.51 0.61 84.24
N LEU A 889 2.61 0.27 84.92
CA LEU A 889 3.88 1.00 84.84
C LEU A 889 4.59 0.80 83.50
N LEU A 890 4.62 -0.43 82.97
CA LEU A 890 5.15 -0.71 81.62
C LEU A 890 4.37 0.03 80.53
N SER A 891 3.07 0.25 80.72
CA SER A 891 2.25 1.04 79.79
C SER A 891 2.68 2.50 79.76
N ARG A 892 2.85 3.14 80.92
CA ARG A 892 3.29 4.54 81.04
C ARG A 892 4.73 4.77 80.57
N LEU A 893 5.65 3.84 80.86
CA LEU A 893 7.03 3.88 80.36
C LEU A 893 7.11 3.83 78.84
N GLY A 894 6.25 3.02 78.20
CA GLY A 894 6.18 3.00 76.74
C GLY A 894 5.65 4.29 76.13
N ILE A 895 4.67 4.94 76.77
CA ILE A 895 4.19 6.26 76.31
C ILE A 895 5.33 7.28 76.36
N ARG A 896 6.11 7.32 77.45
CA ARG A 896 7.27 8.22 77.58
C ARG A 896 8.30 7.99 76.48
N LEU A 897 8.70 6.73 76.22
CA LEU A 897 9.68 6.40 75.18
C LEU A 897 9.16 6.70 73.77
N GLN A 898 7.88 6.46 73.51
CA GLN A 898 7.23 6.75 72.23
C GLN A 898 7.24 8.26 71.95
N LEU A 899 6.88 9.10 72.93
CA LEU A 899 6.88 10.55 72.77
C LEU A 899 8.28 11.13 72.55
N GLN A 900 9.31 10.58 73.22
CA GLN A 900 10.71 11.00 73.00
C GLN A 900 11.22 10.64 71.60
N THR A 901 10.83 9.46 71.11
CA THR A 901 11.13 9.01 69.74
C THR A 901 10.42 9.89 68.73
N GLU A 902 9.11 10.13 68.92
CA GLU A 902 8.27 10.97 68.06
C GLU A 902 8.80 12.41 67.99
N GLN A 903 9.26 12.99 69.11
CA GLN A 903 9.87 14.33 69.13
C GLN A 903 11.12 14.41 68.24
N THR A 904 12.00 13.41 68.34
CA THR A 904 13.26 13.36 67.59
C THR A 904 12.99 13.14 66.10
N GLU A 905 12.05 12.25 65.78
CA GLU A 905 11.61 11.99 64.41
C GLU A 905 10.94 13.20 63.78
N LEU A 906 10.06 13.90 64.49
CA LEU A 906 9.39 15.10 63.99
C LEU A 906 10.37 16.24 63.70
N ARG A 907 11.41 16.44 64.54
CA ARG A 907 12.45 17.45 64.27
C ARG A 907 13.27 17.13 63.04
N ARG A 908 13.65 15.86 62.85
CA ARG A 908 14.33 15.40 61.62
C ARG A 908 13.41 15.57 60.40
N HIS A 909 12.15 15.18 60.52
CA HIS A 909 11.18 15.27 59.45
C HIS A 909 10.90 16.73 59.05
N LEU A 910 10.84 17.67 60.00
CA LEU A 910 10.72 19.10 59.70
C LEU A 910 11.89 19.62 58.86
N LEU A 911 13.12 19.20 59.15
CA LEU A 911 14.30 19.54 58.36
C LEU A 911 14.21 19.00 56.92
N GLU A 912 13.68 17.78 56.75
CA GLU A 912 13.51 17.13 55.45
C GLU A 912 12.41 17.80 54.61
N ILE A 913 11.25 18.12 55.20
CA ILE A 913 10.10 18.63 54.44
C ILE A 913 10.12 20.13 54.22
N ALA A 914 11.03 20.86 54.86
CA ALA A 914 11.03 22.32 54.86
C ALA A 914 12.24 22.93 54.13
N ASP A 915 12.74 22.21 53.13
CA ASP A 915 13.81 22.65 52.24
C ASP A 915 15.08 23.10 53.00
N GLY A 916 15.44 22.35 54.06
CA GLY A 916 16.63 22.61 54.88
C GLY A 916 16.54 23.81 55.83
N HIS A 917 15.37 24.43 55.99
CA HIS A 917 15.16 25.51 56.94
C HIS A 917 15.02 24.93 58.36
N ASP A 918 15.67 25.55 59.33
CA ASP A 918 15.57 25.15 60.73
C ASP A 918 14.21 25.52 61.35
N GLU A 919 13.91 24.94 62.51
CA GLU A 919 12.65 25.18 63.22
C GLU A 919 12.38 26.68 63.44
N THR A 920 13.42 27.47 63.70
CA THR A 920 13.32 28.91 63.95
C THR A 920 12.95 29.71 62.71
N ALA A 921 13.56 29.44 61.55
CA ALA A 921 13.23 30.09 60.29
C ALA A 921 11.79 29.75 59.85
N LEU A 922 11.34 28.52 60.07
CA LEU A 922 9.96 28.10 59.77
C LEU A 922 8.94 28.79 60.65
N ARG A 923 9.27 29.06 61.93
CA ARG A 923 8.40 29.84 62.81
C ARG A 923 8.32 31.31 62.36
N GLN A 924 9.40 31.90 61.84
CA GLN A 924 9.40 33.27 61.29
C GLN A 924 8.61 33.39 59.97
N GLU A 925 8.72 32.43 59.06
CA GLU A 925 7.98 32.48 57.79
C GLU A 925 6.45 32.48 57.96
N ARG A 926 5.97 31.92 59.07
CA ARG A 926 4.57 31.88 59.48
C ARG A 926 4.05 33.25 59.95
N GLU A 927 4.91 34.19 60.33
CA GLU A 927 4.48 35.50 60.81
C GLU A 927 3.77 36.29 59.70
N GLY A 928 2.57 36.79 59.99
CA GLY A 928 1.76 37.58 59.05
C GLY A 928 0.98 36.78 58.00
N ILE A 929 0.99 35.44 58.05
CA ILE A 929 0.18 34.59 57.16
C ILE A 929 -1.16 34.25 57.82
N ASP A 930 -2.26 34.56 57.13
CA ASP A 930 -3.60 34.15 57.52
C ASP A 930 -3.84 32.68 57.12
N PHE A 931 -3.82 31.79 58.11
CA PHE A 931 -4.00 30.35 57.89
C PHE A 931 -5.39 29.95 57.43
N ASP A 932 -6.40 30.80 57.62
CA ASP A 932 -7.77 30.52 57.18
C ASP A 932 -7.93 30.79 55.67
N ARG A 933 -7.14 31.71 55.12
CA ARG A 933 -7.09 32.03 53.69
C ARG A 933 -5.99 31.29 52.92
N LEU A 934 -4.96 30.79 53.60
CA LEU A 934 -3.79 30.16 53.01
C LEU A 934 -4.10 29.05 51.97
N GLN A 935 -5.08 28.19 52.25
CA GLN A 935 -5.51 27.15 51.29
C GLN A 935 -6.10 27.74 50.01
N ALA A 936 -6.94 28.78 50.13
CA ALA A 936 -7.53 29.46 48.97
C ALA A 936 -6.48 30.23 48.17
N ASP A 937 -5.55 30.89 48.86
CA ASP A 937 -4.43 31.61 48.25
C ASP A 937 -3.48 30.65 47.49
N ILE A 938 -3.20 29.47 48.06
CA ILE A 938 -2.43 28.40 47.38
C ILE A 938 -3.17 27.90 46.14
N ALA A 939 -4.47 27.64 46.24
CA ALA A 939 -5.26 27.19 45.09
C ALA A 939 -5.27 28.23 43.96
N SER A 940 -5.51 29.51 44.30
CA SER A 940 -5.50 30.62 43.34
C SER A 940 -4.13 30.82 42.68
N ALA A 941 -3.04 30.79 43.46
CA ALA A 941 -1.69 30.90 42.92
C ALA A 941 -1.29 29.66 42.09
N THR A 942 -1.76 28.46 42.44
CA THR A 942 -1.53 27.24 41.64
C THR A 942 -2.25 27.33 40.29
N GLU A 943 -3.50 27.79 40.27
CA GLU A 943 -4.26 28.00 39.05
C GLU A 943 -3.61 29.09 38.16
N GLN A 944 -3.21 30.21 38.77
CA GLN A 944 -2.49 31.28 38.07
C GLN A 944 -1.16 30.79 37.49
N GLN A 945 -0.40 29.98 38.24
CA GLN A 945 0.85 29.40 37.75
C GLN A 945 0.61 28.42 36.58
N ALA A 946 -0.42 27.59 36.66
CA ALA A 946 -0.80 26.68 35.59
C ALA A 946 -1.27 27.42 34.33
N GLN A 947 -1.98 28.54 34.49
CA GLN A 947 -2.37 29.40 33.38
C GLN A 947 -1.16 30.08 32.74
N LEU A 948 -0.28 30.68 33.53
CA LEU A 948 0.97 31.28 33.03
C LEU A 948 1.87 30.27 32.31
N LEU A 949 1.90 29.01 32.73
CA LEU A 949 2.63 27.96 32.01
C LEU A 949 2.03 27.65 30.63
N LYS A 950 0.70 27.63 30.52
CA LYS A 950 0.01 27.49 29.22
C LYS A 950 0.32 28.70 28.33
N ASP A 951 0.20 29.91 28.88
CA ASP A 951 0.47 31.15 28.15
C ASP A 951 1.94 31.22 27.69
N ILE A 952 2.90 30.77 28.52
CA ILE A 952 4.33 30.63 28.14
C ILE A 952 4.50 29.63 26.99
N ALA A 953 3.80 28.49 27.04
CA ALA A 953 3.87 27.49 25.98
C ALA A 953 3.29 28.04 24.67
N GLU A 954 2.18 28.75 24.72
CA GLU A 954 1.55 29.41 23.56
C GLU A 954 2.43 30.55 23.00
N ALA A 955 2.99 31.39 23.86
CA ALA A 955 3.91 32.45 23.47
C ALA A 955 5.22 31.90 22.88
N SER A 956 5.77 30.82 23.45
CA SER A 956 6.94 30.13 22.90
C SER A 956 6.65 29.47 21.56
N ALA A 957 5.48 28.85 21.39
CA ALA A 957 5.04 28.30 20.12
C ALA A 957 4.89 29.41 19.06
N THR A 958 4.29 30.53 19.44
CA THR A 958 4.14 31.71 18.59
C THR A 958 5.50 32.26 18.18
N LEU A 959 6.44 32.42 19.11
CA LEU A 959 7.80 32.86 18.82
C LEU A 959 8.51 31.93 17.84
N HIS A 960 8.51 30.62 18.11
CA HIS A 960 9.10 29.63 17.22
C HIS A 960 8.45 29.65 15.83
N GLN A 961 7.14 29.83 15.76
CA GLN A 961 6.44 29.95 14.49
C GLN A 961 6.92 31.20 13.72
N ARG A 962 6.96 32.37 14.35
CA ARG A 962 7.42 33.62 13.73
C ARG A 962 8.89 33.56 13.31
N GLN A 963 9.75 32.96 14.13
CA GLN A 963 11.17 32.75 13.81
C GLN A 963 11.34 31.79 12.62
N ARG A 964 10.57 30.69 12.54
CA ARG A 964 10.58 29.80 11.38
C ARG A 964 10.07 30.50 10.12
N GLU A 965 8.99 31.28 10.21
CA GLU A 965 8.47 32.07 9.09
C GLU A 965 9.52 33.09 8.60
N TRP A 966 10.20 33.77 9.51
CA TRP A 966 11.27 34.72 9.20
C TRP A 966 12.50 34.02 8.59
N GLU A 967 12.98 32.92 9.18
CA GLU A 967 14.11 32.15 8.63
C GLU A 967 13.80 31.55 7.26
N ALA A 968 12.58 31.01 7.07
CA ALA A 968 12.15 30.47 5.79
C ALA A 968 12.11 31.54 4.70
N LEU A 969 11.78 32.79 5.07
CA LEU A 969 11.82 33.93 4.17
C LEU A 969 13.26 34.43 3.92
N THR A 970 14.14 34.37 4.93
CA THR A 970 15.51 34.92 4.85
C THR A 970 16.52 33.97 4.22
N LYS A 971 16.33 32.65 4.34
CA LYS A 971 17.22 31.62 3.76
C LYS A 971 17.22 31.60 2.23
N GLY A 972 16.39 32.43 1.58
CA GLY A 972 16.30 32.50 0.13
C GLY A 972 15.75 31.21 -0.42
N ARG A 973 14.48 31.20 -0.83
CA ARG A 973 14.05 30.16 -1.76
C ARG A 973 14.88 30.32 -3.03
N ASP A 974 15.25 29.20 -3.65
CA ASP A 974 16.10 29.11 -4.83
C ASP A 974 15.45 29.80 -6.04
N ALA A 975 15.39 31.14 -6.03
CA ALA A 975 14.80 31.95 -7.09
C ALA A 975 15.62 31.81 -8.37
N ALA A 976 16.93 31.65 -8.25
CA ALA A 976 17.82 31.40 -9.37
C ALA A 976 17.51 30.05 -10.04
N GLY A 977 17.43 28.96 -9.29
CA GLY A 977 17.10 27.65 -9.83
C GLY A 977 15.62 27.49 -10.18
N ALA A 978 14.68 28.18 -9.52
CA ALA A 978 13.28 28.25 -9.98
C ALA A 978 13.17 28.98 -11.33
N ALA A 979 13.97 30.04 -11.54
CA ALA A 979 14.06 30.72 -12.83
C ALA A 979 14.70 29.82 -13.91
N VAL A 980 15.69 29.00 -13.57
CA VAL A 980 16.27 27.99 -14.47
C VAL A 980 15.24 26.92 -14.81
N ARG A 981 14.57 26.31 -13.82
CA ARG A 981 13.50 25.31 -14.04
C ARG A 981 12.37 25.86 -14.91
N ARG A 982 11.99 27.13 -14.73
CA ARG A 982 11.00 27.79 -15.59
C ARG A 982 11.49 27.90 -17.03
N ARG A 983 12.76 28.26 -17.25
CA ARG A 983 13.36 28.33 -18.59
C ARG A 983 13.45 26.95 -19.24
N ASP A 984 13.87 25.93 -18.50
CA ASP A 984 13.98 24.56 -19.00
C ASP A 984 12.61 23.99 -19.38
N ALA A 985 11.61 24.14 -18.51
CA ALA A 985 10.23 23.71 -18.80
C ALA A 985 9.63 24.49 -19.98
N ALA A 986 9.98 25.78 -20.14
CA ALA A 986 9.57 26.56 -21.30
C ALA A 986 10.25 26.09 -22.61
N ALA A 987 11.53 25.69 -22.54
CA ALA A 987 12.24 25.11 -23.68
C ALA A 987 11.70 23.71 -24.05
N GLU A 988 11.39 22.87 -23.06
CA GLU A 988 10.73 21.57 -23.24
C GLU A 988 9.36 21.74 -23.94
N LEU A 989 8.54 22.69 -23.46
CA LEU A 989 7.27 23.04 -24.10
C LEU A 989 7.43 23.49 -25.55
N LEU A 990 8.44 24.31 -25.83
CA LEU A 990 8.71 24.78 -27.19
C LEU A 990 9.06 23.59 -28.09
N GLY A 991 9.94 22.69 -27.64
CA GLY A 991 10.30 21.48 -28.39
C GLY A 991 9.10 20.56 -28.64
N ILE A 992 8.26 20.33 -27.63
CA ILE A 992 7.02 19.54 -27.79
C ILE A 992 6.07 20.21 -28.78
N ALA A 993 5.94 21.54 -28.75
CA ALA A 993 5.09 22.29 -29.66
C ALA A 993 5.61 22.22 -31.11
N GLU A 994 6.93 22.32 -31.32
CA GLU A 994 7.56 22.17 -32.64
C GLU A 994 7.35 20.76 -33.20
N ASP A 995 7.58 19.72 -32.39
CA ASP A 995 7.34 18.32 -32.78
C ASP A 995 5.86 18.05 -33.10
N TRP A 996 4.96 18.61 -32.28
CA TRP A 996 3.52 18.51 -32.54
C TRP A 996 3.14 19.20 -33.85
N LEU A 997 3.62 20.43 -34.08
CA LEU A 997 3.35 21.19 -35.30
C LEU A 997 3.84 20.43 -36.53
N LEU A 998 5.04 19.86 -36.48
CA LEU A 998 5.60 19.08 -37.58
C LEU A 998 4.74 17.85 -37.91
N ARG A 999 4.34 17.09 -36.89
CA ARG A 999 3.54 15.86 -37.06
C ARG A 999 2.11 16.18 -37.50
N ALA A 1000 1.48 17.19 -36.91
CA ALA A 1000 0.15 17.65 -37.30
C ALA A 1000 0.11 18.22 -38.72
N ALA A 1001 1.09 19.04 -39.11
CA ALA A 1001 1.21 19.54 -40.48
C ALA A 1001 1.45 18.40 -41.48
N SER A 1002 2.29 17.42 -41.13
CA SER A 1002 2.53 16.24 -41.97
C SER A 1002 1.28 15.36 -42.12
N ALA A 1003 0.51 15.17 -41.05
CA ALA A 1003 -0.76 14.46 -41.08
C ALA A 1003 -1.80 15.19 -41.94
N LEU A 1004 -1.89 16.52 -41.84
CA LEU A 1004 -2.76 17.35 -42.68
C LEU A 1004 -2.39 17.27 -44.16
N LEU A 1005 -1.10 17.33 -44.49
CA LEU A 1005 -0.62 17.17 -45.86
C LEU A 1005 -0.91 15.77 -46.40
N ALA A 1006 -0.66 14.72 -45.62
CA ALA A 1006 -0.97 13.34 -45.99
C ALA A 1006 -2.48 13.16 -46.22
N ARG A 1007 -3.32 13.70 -45.33
CA ARG A 1007 -4.78 13.73 -45.50
C ARG A 1007 -5.18 14.43 -46.79
N ARG A 1008 -4.61 15.60 -47.08
CA ARG A 1008 -4.95 16.37 -48.29
C ARG A 1008 -4.57 15.63 -49.56
N VAL A 1009 -3.43 14.93 -49.57
CA VAL A 1009 -2.99 14.08 -50.69
C VAL A 1009 -3.94 12.89 -50.87
N VAL A 1010 -4.36 12.25 -49.77
CA VAL A 1010 -5.37 11.17 -49.79
C VAL A 1010 -6.70 11.69 -50.35
N GLU A 1011 -7.20 12.84 -49.90
CA GLU A 1011 -8.44 13.45 -50.39
C GLU A 1011 -8.39 13.81 -51.89
N LEU A 1012 -7.29 14.42 -52.34
CA LEU A 1012 -7.08 14.78 -53.75
C LEU A 1012 -6.98 13.56 -54.67
N HIS A 1013 -6.46 12.44 -54.16
CA HIS A 1013 -6.37 11.17 -54.90
C HIS A 1013 -7.72 10.42 -54.90
N ARG A 1014 -8.42 10.38 -53.76
CA ARG A 1014 -9.79 9.82 -53.63
C ARG A 1014 -10.78 10.51 -54.58
N ALA A 1015 -10.64 11.81 -54.84
CA ALA A 1015 -11.48 12.55 -55.79
C ALA A 1015 -11.17 12.27 -57.27
N LYS A 1016 -9.98 11.76 -57.60
CA LYS A 1016 -9.53 11.53 -58.99
C LYS A 1016 -9.71 10.09 -59.49
N VAL A 1017 -9.92 9.13 -58.61
CA VAL A 1017 -10.04 7.70 -58.97
C VAL A 1017 -11.46 7.20 -58.69
N GLN A 1018 -12.34 7.26 -59.70
CA GLN A 1018 -13.48 6.33 -59.75
C GLN A 1018 -12.96 5.01 -60.33
N ASP A 1019 -13.19 3.90 -59.63
CA ASP A 1019 -12.83 2.58 -60.16
C ASP A 1019 -13.57 2.37 -61.51
N PRO A 1020 -12.84 2.13 -62.62
CA PRO A 1020 -13.45 1.92 -63.94
C PRO A 1020 -14.50 0.80 -63.96
N MET A 1021 -14.40 -0.20 -63.07
CA MET A 1021 -15.41 -1.24 -62.88
C MET A 1021 -16.71 -0.69 -62.32
N VAL A 1022 -16.63 0.15 -61.28
CA VAL A 1022 -17.81 0.67 -60.56
C VAL A 1022 -18.53 1.69 -61.43
N ALA A 1023 -17.78 2.50 -62.18
CA ALA A 1023 -18.35 3.37 -63.20
C ALA A 1023 -19.13 2.56 -64.25
N ARG A 1024 -18.51 1.51 -64.81
CA ARG A 1024 -19.14 0.66 -65.82
C ARG A 1024 -20.34 -0.12 -65.28
N ALA A 1025 -20.23 -0.70 -64.08
CA ALA A 1025 -21.34 -1.37 -63.40
C ALA A 1025 -22.48 -0.38 -63.07
N GLY A 1026 -22.15 0.88 -62.79
CA GLY A 1026 -23.11 1.95 -62.59
C GLY A 1026 -23.92 2.27 -63.85
N GLU A 1027 -23.26 2.34 -65.01
CA GLU A 1027 -23.93 2.49 -66.32
C GLU A 1027 -24.87 1.31 -66.60
N LEU A 1028 -24.38 0.08 -66.43
CA LEU A 1028 -25.17 -1.14 -66.64
C LEU A 1028 -26.34 -1.23 -65.65
N PHE A 1029 -26.16 -0.77 -64.40
CA PHE A 1029 -27.20 -0.75 -63.38
C PHE A 1029 -28.28 0.29 -63.68
N ALA A 1030 -27.91 1.48 -64.16
CA ALA A 1030 -28.87 2.49 -64.61
C ALA A 1030 -29.75 1.94 -65.72
N LEU A 1031 -29.13 1.29 -66.72
CA LEU A 1031 -29.85 0.64 -67.83
C LEU A 1031 -30.75 -0.50 -67.34
N ALA A 1032 -30.26 -1.41 -66.49
CA ALA A 1032 -31.06 -2.52 -65.97
C ALA A 1032 -32.27 -2.05 -65.14
N THR A 1033 -32.13 -0.95 -64.41
CA THR A 1033 -33.21 -0.35 -63.61
C THR A 1033 -34.12 0.60 -64.40
N ALA A 1034 -33.96 0.65 -65.73
CA ALA A 1034 -34.69 1.55 -66.63
C ALA A 1034 -34.64 3.03 -66.18
N ASP A 1035 -33.44 3.46 -65.77
CA ASP A 1035 -33.07 4.80 -65.28
C ASP A 1035 -33.71 5.22 -63.95
N ALA A 1036 -34.25 4.28 -63.17
CA ALA A 1036 -34.70 4.56 -61.81
C ALA A 1036 -33.53 4.98 -60.88
N PHE A 1037 -32.31 4.55 -61.23
CA PHE A 1037 -31.06 5.01 -60.65
C PHE A 1037 -30.15 5.53 -61.77
N ALA A 1038 -29.42 6.61 -61.49
CA ALA A 1038 -28.49 7.22 -62.42
C ALA A 1038 -27.12 6.53 -62.45
N GLY A 1039 -26.83 5.68 -61.46
CA GLY A 1039 -25.62 4.87 -61.41
C GLY A 1039 -25.19 4.52 -59.99
N LEU A 1040 -23.89 4.21 -59.83
CA LEU A 1040 -23.28 3.86 -58.55
C LEU A 1040 -22.28 4.92 -58.12
N GLY A 1041 -22.04 5.01 -56.81
CA GLY A 1041 -20.94 5.79 -56.27
C GLY A 1041 -20.42 5.19 -54.98
N ILE A 1042 -19.31 5.74 -54.50
CA ILE A 1042 -18.72 5.38 -53.22
C ILE A 1042 -19.05 6.49 -52.24
N ASP A 1043 -19.55 6.11 -51.07
CA ASP A 1043 -19.69 6.97 -49.90
C ASP A 1043 -18.75 6.49 -48.79
N TYR A 1044 -18.51 7.31 -47.78
CA TYR A 1044 -17.61 6.96 -46.69
C TYR A 1044 -18.38 7.00 -45.37
N GLY A 1045 -18.37 5.89 -44.64
CA GLY A 1045 -19.04 5.79 -43.34
C GLY A 1045 -18.32 6.57 -42.24
N ASP A 1046 -18.86 6.53 -41.02
CA ASP A 1046 -18.35 7.28 -39.85
C ASP A 1046 -16.90 6.92 -39.47
N GLN A 1047 -16.40 5.77 -39.93
CA GLN A 1047 -15.02 5.30 -39.73
C GLN A 1047 -14.11 5.52 -40.96
N ASP A 1048 -14.54 6.35 -41.92
CA ASP A 1048 -13.83 6.64 -43.17
C ASP A 1048 -13.68 5.41 -44.10
N GLU A 1049 -14.52 4.38 -43.88
CA GLU A 1049 -14.58 3.16 -44.68
C GLU A 1049 -15.41 3.36 -45.95
N PRO A 1050 -14.91 2.96 -47.14
CA PRO A 1050 -15.64 3.09 -48.39
C PRO A 1050 -16.84 2.12 -48.43
N THR A 1051 -18.02 2.64 -48.75
CA THR A 1051 -19.26 1.87 -48.92
C THR A 1051 -19.89 2.19 -50.28
N LEU A 1052 -20.41 1.18 -50.96
CA LEU A 1052 -21.06 1.36 -52.26
C LEU A 1052 -22.49 1.90 -52.05
N VAL A 1053 -22.87 2.93 -52.80
CA VAL A 1053 -24.21 3.53 -52.75
C VAL A 1053 -24.80 3.65 -54.16
N ALA A 1054 -26.10 3.44 -54.27
CA ALA A 1054 -26.84 3.73 -55.50
C ALA A 1054 -27.16 5.23 -55.56
N ARG A 1055 -27.02 5.84 -56.74
CA ARG A 1055 -27.32 7.26 -56.95
C ARG A 1055 -28.60 7.40 -57.75
N ARG A 1056 -29.54 8.21 -57.25
CA ARG A 1056 -30.72 8.62 -58.02
C ARG A 1056 -30.39 9.81 -58.92
N ALA A 1057 -31.23 10.05 -59.93
CA ALA A 1057 -31.09 11.22 -60.80
C ALA A 1057 -31.18 12.57 -60.06
N SER A 1058 -31.81 12.60 -58.88
CA SER A 1058 -31.86 13.76 -57.98
C SER A 1058 -30.53 14.08 -57.29
N GLY A 1059 -29.51 13.21 -57.42
CA GLY A 1059 -28.25 13.29 -56.68
C GLY A 1059 -28.30 12.64 -55.29
N GLU A 1060 -29.47 12.17 -54.87
CA GLU A 1060 -29.65 11.42 -53.62
C GLU A 1060 -28.86 10.10 -53.66
N ARG A 1061 -28.15 9.81 -52.56
CA ARG A 1061 -27.37 8.59 -52.37
C ARG A 1061 -28.17 7.64 -51.49
N VAL A 1062 -28.49 6.47 -52.03
CA VAL A 1062 -29.26 5.43 -51.36
C VAL A 1062 -28.30 4.30 -50.97
N PRO A 1063 -28.18 3.97 -49.67
CA PRO A 1063 -27.38 2.83 -49.22
C PRO A 1063 -27.96 1.53 -49.77
N LEU A 1064 -27.12 0.50 -49.96
CA LEU A 1064 -27.58 -0.78 -50.53
C LEU A 1064 -28.69 -1.45 -49.70
N SER A 1065 -28.69 -1.25 -48.38
CA SER A 1065 -29.74 -1.70 -47.47
C SER A 1065 -31.11 -1.08 -47.74
N GLY A 1066 -31.15 0.10 -48.37
CA GLY A 1066 -32.37 0.79 -48.80
C GLY A 1066 -32.90 0.34 -50.16
N LEU A 1067 -32.25 -0.63 -50.83
CA LEU A 1067 -32.70 -1.15 -52.14
C LEU A 1067 -33.66 -2.33 -51.97
N SER A 1068 -34.72 -2.38 -52.79
CA SER A 1068 -35.60 -3.54 -52.85
C SER A 1068 -34.84 -4.80 -53.33
N GLU A 1069 -35.36 -5.98 -53.01
CA GLU A 1069 -34.74 -7.26 -53.39
C GLU A 1069 -34.47 -7.36 -54.89
N GLY A 1070 -35.46 -7.09 -55.74
CA GLY A 1070 -35.27 -7.09 -57.20
C GLY A 1070 -34.26 -6.04 -57.68
N THR A 1071 -34.14 -4.88 -57.03
CA THR A 1071 -33.10 -3.90 -57.38
C THR A 1071 -31.70 -4.35 -56.95
N ARG A 1072 -31.57 -5.11 -55.85
CA ARG A 1072 -30.30 -5.70 -55.42
C ARG A 1072 -29.83 -6.80 -56.38
N ASP A 1073 -30.76 -7.64 -56.85
CA ASP A 1073 -30.50 -8.66 -57.88
C ASP A 1073 -29.98 -8.00 -59.18
N GLN A 1074 -30.62 -6.91 -59.62
CA GLN A 1074 -30.18 -6.14 -60.80
C GLN A 1074 -28.80 -5.50 -60.63
N LEU A 1075 -28.48 -4.99 -59.43
CA LEU A 1075 -27.16 -4.47 -59.12
C LEU A 1075 -26.08 -5.56 -59.20
N PHE A 1076 -26.36 -6.73 -58.62
CA PHE A 1076 -25.42 -7.84 -58.65
C PHE A 1076 -25.19 -8.35 -60.09
N LEU A 1077 -26.25 -8.43 -60.91
CA LEU A 1077 -26.14 -8.75 -62.32
C LEU A 1077 -25.32 -7.70 -63.09
N ALA A 1078 -25.54 -6.41 -62.85
CA ALA A 1078 -24.77 -5.34 -63.51
C ALA A 1078 -23.27 -5.37 -63.15
N LEU A 1079 -22.94 -5.60 -61.87
CA LEU A 1079 -21.56 -5.80 -61.41
C LEU A 1079 -20.92 -7.03 -62.05
N ARG A 1080 -21.69 -8.12 -62.17
CA ARG A 1080 -21.22 -9.36 -62.80
C ARG A 1080 -20.90 -9.14 -64.28
N LEU A 1081 -21.79 -8.48 -65.01
CA LEU A 1081 -21.59 -8.20 -66.43
C LEU A 1081 -20.41 -7.25 -66.66
N ALA A 1082 -20.25 -6.21 -65.83
CA ALA A 1082 -19.07 -5.33 -65.88
C ALA A 1082 -17.75 -6.11 -65.63
N LEU A 1083 -17.74 -7.08 -64.71
CA LEU A 1083 -16.59 -7.95 -64.49
C LEU A 1083 -16.30 -8.84 -65.70
N LEU A 1084 -17.35 -9.40 -66.30
CA LEU A 1084 -17.27 -10.29 -67.45
C LEU A 1084 -16.76 -9.58 -68.72
N GLU A 1085 -17.12 -8.30 -68.93
CA GLU A 1085 -16.61 -7.44 -70.01
C GLU A 1085 -15.10 -7.16 -69.88
N ARG A 1086 -14.57 -7.14 -68.64
CA ARG A 1086 -13.14 -6.82 -68.38
C ARG A 1086 -12.21 -8.02 -68.47
N ARG A 1087 -12.72 -9.25 -68.53
CA ARG A 1087 -11.87 -10.44 -68.69
C ARG A 1087 -11.24 -10.45 -70.08
N ALA A 1088 -9.91 -10.40 -70.12
CA ALA A 1088 -9.13 -10.49 -71.35
C ALA A 1088 -8.96 -11.93 -71.89
N SER A 1089 -9.37 -12.94 -71.11
CA SER A 1089 -9.35 -14.35 -71.50
C SER A 1089 -10.46 -14.68 -72.51
N GLU A 1090 -10.40 -15.87 -73.12
CA GLU A 1090 -11.41 -16.35 -74.05
C GLU A 1090 -12.84 -16.14 -73.51
N PRO A 1091 -13.78 -15.54 -74.28
CA PRO A 1091 -15.11 -15.22 -73.79
C PRO A 1091 -15.97 -16.49 -73.74
N LEU A 1092 -15.95 -17.19 -72.61
CA LEU A 1092 -16.82 -18.35 -72.34
C LEU A 1092 -18.30 -17.94 -72.30
N PRO A 1093 -19.25 -18.80 -72.70
CA PRO A 1093 -20.67 -18.49 -72.70
C PRO A 1093 -21.17 -18.18 -71.28
N PHE A 1094 -22.03 -17.18 -71.17
CA PHE A 1094 -22.77 -16.89 -69.94
C PHE A 1094 -24.13 -17.57 -70.00
N ILE A 1095 -24.49 -18.29 -68.95
CA ILE A 1095 -25.70 -19.09 -68.88
C ILE A 1095 -26.48 -18.69 -67.62
N GLY A 1096 -27.64 -18.09 -67.81
CA GLY A 1096 -28.57 -17.70 -66.76
C GLY A 1096 -29.74 -18.67 -66.63
N ASP A 1097 -30.05 -19.14 -65.43
CA ASP A 1097 -31.20 -20.00 -65.13
C ASP A 1097 -32.24 -19.26 -64.27
N ASP A 1098 -33.38 -18.94 -64.88
CA ASP A 1098 -34.52 -18.21 -64.29
C ASP A 1098 -34.14 -16.85 -63.65
N LEU A 1099 -33.16 -16.14 -64.23
CA LEU A 1099 -32.59 -14.89 -63.67
C LEU A 1099 -33.58 -13.72 -63.52
N LEU A 1100 -34.66 -13.70 -64.30
CA LEU A 1100 -35.57 -12.55 -64.40
C LEU A 1100 -36.88 -12.73 -63.63
N ALA A 1101 -37.02 -13.81 -62.87
CA ALA A 1101 -38.29 -14.17 -62.20
C ALA A 1101 -38.75 -13.14 -61.13
N SER A 1102 -37.84 -12.33 -60.57
CA SER A 1102 -38.13 -11.31 -59.55
C SER A 1102 -38.35 -9.90 -60.12
N PHE A 1103 -38.32 -9.72 -61.45
CA PHE A 1103 -38.33 -8.40 -62.09
C PHE A 1103 -39.71 -8.07 -62.68
N ASP A 1104 -40.11 -6.79 -62.61
CA ASP A 1104 -41.28 -6.30 -63.32
C ASP A 1104 -41.06 -6.26 -64.84
N ASP A 1105 -42.12 -6.12 -65.64
CA ASP A 1105 -42.05 -6.20 -67.11
C ASP A 1105 -41.09 -5.17 -67.72
N ARG A 1106 -41.06 -3.94 -67.18
CA ARG A 1106 -40.20 -2.86 -67.68
C ARG A 1106 -38.72 -3.17 -67.42
N ARG A 1107 -38.40 -3.68 -66.22
CA ARG A 1107 -37.06 -4.11 -65.82
C ARG A 1107 -36.62 -5.38 -66.54
N THR A 1108 -37.54 -6.31 -66.76
CA THR A 1108 -37.31 -7.54 -67.53
C THR A 1108 -36.90 -7.19 -68.95
N LEU A 1109 -37.65 -6.31 -69.63
CA LEU A 1109 -37.32 -5.85 -70.97
C LEU A 1109 -35.96 -5.13 -71.03
N ALA A 1110 -35.69 -4.24 -70.07
CA ALA A 1110 -34.41 -3.52 -69.99
C ALA A 1110 -33.22 -4.47 -69.77
N THR A 1111 -33.39 -5.49 -68.93
CA THR A 1111 -32.35 -6.50 -68.66
C THR A 1111 -32.15 -7.42 -69.86
N LEU A 1112 -33.22 -7.82 -70.56
CA LEU A 1112 -33.12 -8.60 -71.80
C LEU A 1112 -32.34 -7.87 -72.90
N ARG A 1113 -32.54 -6.55 -73.04
CA ARG A 1113 -31.74 -5.71 -73.95
C ARG A 1113 -30.27 -5.71 -73.57
N LEU A 1114 -29.97 -5.58 -72.27
CA LEU A 1114 -28.61 -5.58 -71.77
C LEU A 1114 -27.92 -6.93 -72.03
N LEU A 1115 -28.60 -8.04 -71.78
CA LEU A 1115 -28.10 -9.38 -72.11
C LEU A 1115 -27.91 -9.56 -73.63
N ALA A 1116 -28.82 -9.07 -74.47
CA ALA A 1116 -28.67 -9.15 -75.91
C ALA A 1116 -27.50 -8.29 -76.43
N GLU A 1117 -27.21 -7.14 -75.82
CA GLU A 1117 -26.04 -6.32 -76.18
C GLU A 1117 -24.73 -7.01 -75.78
N ALA A 1118 -24.65 -7.55 -74.56
CA ALA A 1118 -23.51 -8.37 -74.13
C ALA A 1118 -23.30 -9.61 -75.03
N GLY A 1119 -24.40 -10.11 -75.60
CA GLY A 1119 -24.51 -11.08 -76.68
C GLY A 1119 -23.56 -10.92 -77.87
N ARG A 1120 -23.18 -9.68 -78.18
CA ARG A 1120 -22.29 -9.36 -79.31
C ARG A 1120 -20.84 -9.79 -79.05
N GLN A 1121 -20.43 -9.78 -77.77
CA GLN A 1121 -19.07 -10.12 -77.37
C GLN A 1121 -18.96 -11.53 -76.79
N ARG A 1122 -20.06 -12.02 -76.21
CA ARG A 1122 -20.13 -13.32 -75.54
C ARG A 1122 -21.47 -13.96 -75.79
N GLN A 1123 -21.50 -15.28 -75.96
CA GLN A 1123 -22.77 -15.97 -76.10
C GLN A 1123 -23.55 -15.91 -74.78
N MET A 1124 -24.77 -15.39 -74.84
CA MET A 1124 -25.67 -15.28 -73.70
C MET A 1124 -26.80 -16.28 -73.86
N ILE A 1125 -26.92 -17.21 -72.92
CA ILE A 1125 -27.94 -18.26 -72.90
C ILE A 1125 -28.80 -18.04 -71.65
N LEU A 1126 -30.10 -17.83 -71.84
CA LEU A 1126 -31.06 -17.62 -70.76
C LEU A 1126 -32.09 -18.75 -70.76
N PHE A 1127 -32.01 -19.61 -69.76
CA PHE A 1127 -33.05 -20.57 -69.44
C PHE A 1127 -34.20 -19.87 -68.72
N THR A 1128 -35.43 -20.06 -69.19
CA THR A 1128 -36.63 -19.49 -68.56
C THR A 1128 -37.82 -20.45 -68.66
N HIS A 1129 -38.69 -20.45 -67.66
CA HIS A 1129 -40.02 -21.07 -67.75
C HIS A 1129 -41.14 -20.10 -68.13
N HIS A 1130 -40.89 -18.80 -68.05
CA HIS A 1130 -41.90 -17.80 -68.33
C HIS A 1130 -41.97 -17.54 -69.84
N ARG A 1131 -43.03 -18.03 -70.49
CA ARG A 1131 -43.31 -17.77 -71.91
C ARG A 1131 -43.31 -16.27 -72.23
N HIS A 1132 -43.82 -15.45 -71.30
CA HIS A 1132 -43.81 -13.99 -71.43
C HIS A 1132 -42.38 -13.41 -71.57
N VAL A 1133 -41.38 -13.94 -70.85
CA VAL A 1133 -39.98 -13.51 -70.98
C VAL A 1133 -39.42 -13.84 -72.36
N ALA A 1134 -39.76 -15.02 -72.90
CA ALA A 1134 -39.38 -15.42 -74.25
C ALA A 1134 -40.03 -14.53 -75.32
N GLU A 1135 -41.32 -14.20 -75.17
CA GLU A 1135 -42.04 -13.28 -76.05
C GLU A 1135 -41.46 -11.85 -76.00
N LEU A 1136 -41.13 -11.35 -74.80
CA LEU A 1136 -40.47 -10.07 -74.62
C LEU A 1136 -39.07 -10.06 -75.27
N ALA A 1137 -38.30 -11.13 -75.14
CA ALA A 1137 -36.99 -11.25 -75.78
C ALA A 1137 -37.11 -11.23 -77.32
N GLN A 1138 -38.10 -11.93 -77.89
CA GLN A 1138 -38.36 -11.91 -79.33
C GLN A 1138 -38.86 -10.54 -79.84
N SER A 1139 -39.46 -9.73 -78.98
CA SER A 1139 -39.93 -8.38 -79.34
C SER A 1139 -38.82 -7.34 -79.49
N LEU A 1140 -37.55 -7.71 -79.24
CA LEU A 1140 -36.39 -6.81 -79.36
C LEU A 1140 -36.03 -6.55 -80.84
N PRO A 1141 -36.31 -5.36 -81.39
CA PRO A 1141 -36.24 -5.13 -82.84
C PRO A 1141 -34.80 -5.03 -83.39
N GLU A 1142 -33.80 -4.79 -82.53
CA GLU A 1142 -32.41 -4.54 -82.91
C GLU A 1142 -31.47 -5.74 -82.65
N HIS A 1143 -32.02 -6.87 -82.17
CA HIS A 1143 -31.24 -8.02 -81.73
C HIS A 1143 -31.83 -9.32 -82.29
N GLN A 1144 -31.01 -10.16 -82.91
CA GLN A 1144 -31.43 -11.51 -83.27
C GLN A 1144 -31.49 -12.36 -81.99
N VAL A 1145 -32.68 -12.85 -81.66
CA VAL A 1145 -32.92 -13.72 -80.52
C VAL A 1145 -33.31 -15.11 -81.01
N ASP A 1146 -32.58 -16.11 -80.53
CA ASP A 1146 -32.80 -17.51 -80.83
C ASP A 1146 -33.66 -18.14 -79.72
N LEU A 1147 -34.80 -18.72 -80.09
CA LEU A 1147 -35.67 -19.42 -79.15
C LEU A 1147 -35.49 -20.93 -79.32
N VAL A 1148 -34.96 -21.58 -78.30
CA VAL A 1148 -34.69 -23.01 -78.27
C VAL A 1148 -35.65 -23.67 -77.28
N GLU A 1149 -36.43 -24.65 -77.70
CA GLU A 1149 -37.27 -25.43 -76.78
C GLU A 1149 -36.43 -26.49 -76.08
N LEU A 1150 -36.56 -26.61 -74.76
CA LEU A 1150 -35.81 -27.58 -73.95
C LEU A 1150 -36.48 -28.94 -73.88
#